data_AF-A0A1E3U7K5-F1
#
_entry.id   AF-A0A1E3U7K5-F1
#
_cell.length_a   1.000
_cell.length_b   1.000
_cell.length_c   1.000
_cell.angle_alpha   90.00
_cell.angle_beta   90.00
_cell.angle_gamma   90.00
#
_symmetry.space_group_name_H-M   'P 1'
#
loop_
_entity.id
_entity.type
_entity.pdbx_description
1 polymer ?
#
loop_
_entity_poly.entity_id
_entity_poly.type
_entity_poly.pdbx_seq_one_letter_code
_entity_poly.pdbx_strand_id
1 'polypeptide(L)'
;MMELSVFYDKLNKVDGKVYVIEEEIRMPDNGIYEAELQHDNIVDSTLAVYTDPTLTGEQLQTYALSTPSLMPWKRIIRIQTDKKVVYVSYETDGDTVEAQDINVVQDAILETQGGVNAEEARAKSAEMELNRNLQAETERATGEEQRLDGRIDTEAGRAQDAENALSLRLDAETERAEAAERENTDAIAAEAERAAGAEKKLADNLTGEISRAKAAEKVNADNLAEESSRATAAENKNAENIKAETARAESAEASIRSIINTNKPIWDDKYTRNEVDNKFSTLETAIDWKEAVNTFADLATAYPKPDDGWTVNVKDTDYTYRWNGTEWIAISANAIPKATQSVDGLLSKEDKANYDDAYGKRHTHGNKGIIDKITQSLLDTWNAAYSHISDLVKHITAAERTNWDDAYSKRHTHSNKGVIDKLTQAMLDKLSGIAAGAEVNVQPDWNTTDTSSDAYIKNKPSSMPASDVKAWAKADKKPGYEWSEIESRPSTFPPSTHNHVKSQITDMPTRLSQFTNDAGYITGADVDTSQNHTHPNKIVIDKVTQAMLDKLEGIEAEANKYVHLTTPGNKHIPAGGTSGQILKWSADGTAAWGAPETGYTHPNSGVTAGTYRSVTVNAQGHVTGGSNPTTLAGYGITDAAAKAHNHDTVYLKKGATTWNDLGGN
;
A
#
# COMPACT_ATOMS: atom_id res chain seq x y z
N MET A 1 -67.56 -72.07 17.87
CA MET A 1 -68.95 -71.97 17.41
C MET A 1 -69.77 -72.71 18.45
N MET A 2 -70.77 -72.07 19.04
CA MET A 2 -71.54 -72.68 20.13
C MET A 2 -72.47 -73.74 19.54
N GLU A 3 -72.41 -74.98 20.04
CA GLU A 3 -73.40 -76.00 19.66
C GLU A 3 -74.75 -75.65 20.30
N LEU A 4 -75.83 -75.77 19.53
CA LEU A 4 -77.18 -75.43 19.98
C LEU A 4 -77.87 -76.69 20.45
N SER A 5 -78.34 -76.69 21.71
CA SER A 5 -79.21 -77.75 22.21
C SER A 5 -80.56 -77.72 21.46
N VAL A 6 -81.01 -78.87 20.97
CA VAL A 6 -82.28 -79.03 20.25
C VAL A 6 -83.27 -79.75 21.14
N PHE A 7 -84.48 -79.18 21.28
CA PHE A 7 -85.58 -79.75 22.05
C PHE A 7 -86.77 -80.01 21.12
N TYR A 8 -87.40 -81.17 21.26
CA TYR A 8 -88.63 -81.53 20.53
C TYR A 8 -89.87 -81.09 21.33
N ASP A 9 -90.96 -80.77 20.62
CA ASP A 9 -92.22 -80.32 21.25
C ASP A 9 -92.86 -81.45 22.06
N LYS A 10 -93.31 -81.18 23.29
CA LYS A 10 -94.09 -82.13 24.10
C LYS A 10 -95.60 -81.94 23.90
N LEU A 11 -96.36 -83.02 23.77
CA LEU A 11 -97.82 -83.05 23.61
C LEU A 11 -98.56 -83.06 24.96
N ASN A 12 -98.31 -82.06 25.81
CA ASN A 12 -99.00 -81.93 27.09
C ASN A 12 -100.18 -80.93 27.00
N LYS A 13 -101.25 -81.31 26.29
CA LYS A 13 -102.47 -80.48 26.16
C LYS A 13 -103.59 -81.07 27.02
N VAL A 14 -104.06 -80.31 28.01
CA VAL A 14 -105.12 -80.71 28.96
C VAL A 14 -106.50 -80.63 28.30
N ASP A 15 -106.68 -81.26 27.13
CA ASP A 15 -107.94 -81.23 26.39
C ASP A 15 -108.59 -82.61 26.21
N GLY A 16 -107.97 -83.66 26.77
CA GLY A 16 -108.53 -85.03 26.81
C GLY A 16 -108.72 -85.65 25.42
N LYS A 17 -108.02 -85.12 24.41
CA LYS A 17 -108.05 -85.65 23.04
C LYS A 17 -106.93 -86.63 22.82
N VAL A 18 -107.18 -87.58 21.92
CA VAL A 18 -106.16 -88.48 21.38
C VAL A 18 -105.54 -87.84 20.15
N TYR A 19 -104.22 -87.79 20.11
CA TYR A 19 -103.42 -87.23 19.03
C TYR A 19 -102.88 -88.36 18.16
N VAL A 20 -103.08 -88.27 16.85
CA VAL A 20 -102.40 -89.13 15.87
C VAL A 20 -101.07 -88.48 15.53
N ILE A 21 -99.98 -89.15 15.88
CA ILE A 21 -98.63 -88.71 15.57
C ILE A 21 -98.05 -89.61 14.48
N GLU A 22 -97.17 -89.02 13.68
CA GLU A 22 -96.34 -89.72 12.74
C GLU A 22 -94.90 -89.23 12.94
N GLU A 23 -94.02 -90.14 13.35
CA GLU A 23 -92.59 -89.87 13.51
C GLU A 23 -91.82 -90.33 12.29
N GLU A 24 -91.10 -89.40 11.63
CA GLU A 24 -90.10 -89.74 10.62
C GLU A 24 -88.84 -90.27 11.30
N ILE A 25 -88.56 -91.55 11.11
CA ILE A 25 -87.35 -92.20 11.62
C ILE A 25 -86.40 -92.45 10.46
N ARG A 26 -85.23 -91.82 10.53
CA ARG A 26 -84.12 -92.09 9.62
C ARG A 26 -83.35 -93.29 10.13
N MET A 27 -83.39 -94.38 9.36
CA MET A 27 -82.77 -95.63 9.76
C MET A 27 -81.24 -95.50 9.68
N PRO A 28 -80.51 -95.86 10.75
CA PRO A 28 -79.04 -95.89 10.72
C PRO A 28 -78.53 -96.92 9.70
N ASP A 29 -77.29 -96.76 9.25
CA ASP A 29 -76.73 -97.58 8.16
C ASP A 29 -76.63 -99.08 8.47
N ASN A 30 -76.75 -99.48 9.74
CA ASN A 30 -76.80 -100.87 10.18
C ASN A 30 -78.19 -101.53 10.04
N GLY A 31 -79.22 -100.79 9.59
CA GLY A 31 -80.58 -101.28 9.36
C GLY A 31 -81.41 -101.56 10.62
N ILE A 32 -80.90 -101.19 11.81
CA ILE A 32 -81.56 -101.42 13.10
C ILE A 32 -81.69 -100.10 13.83
N TYR A 33 -82.92 -99.62 13.98
CA TYR A 33 -83.24 -98.50 14.86
C TYR A 33 -83.81 -99.03 16.16
N GLU A 34 -83.31 -98.53 17.29
CA GLU A 34 -83.81 -98.84 18.62
C GLU A 34 -83.66 -97.61 19.50
N ALA A 35 -84.77 -96.92 19.74
CA ALA A 35 -84.83 -95.77 20.63
C ALA A 35 -86.24 -95.60 21.21
N GLU A 36 -86.33 -94.74 22.23
CA GLU A 36 -87.61 -94.23 22.72
C GLU A 36 -88.31 -93.46 21.58
N LEU A 37 -89.60 -93.69 21.41
CA LEU A 37 -90.44 -92.83 20.58
C LEU A 37 -90.51 -91.43 21.19
N GLN A 38 -90.70 -90.40 20.36
CA GLN A 38 -90.66 -89.00 20.77
C GLN A 38 -91.74 -88.65 21.81
N HIS A 39 -92.86 -89.36 21.80
CA HIS A 39 -93.99 -89.14 22.69
C HIS A 39 -94.32 -90.32 23.61
N ASP A 40 -95.00 -90.02 24.71
CA ASP A 40 -95.40 -90.99 25.73
C ASP A 40 -96.86 -91.45 25.53
N ASN A 41 -97.35 -92.30 26.44
CA ASN A 41 -98.71 -92.85 26.52
C ASN A 41 -99.26 -93.39 25.20
N ILE A 42 -98.39 -94.03 24.44
CA ILE A 42 -98.73 -94.57 23.12
C ILE A 42 -99.73 -95.72 23.26
N VAL A 43 -100.83 -95.63 22.52
CA VAL A 43 -101.86 -96.67 22.43
C VAL A 43 -101.37 -97.77 21.48
N ASP A 44 -100.81 -98.84 22.04
CA ASP A 44 -100.16 -99.92 21.27
C ASP A 44 -101.00 -100.48 20.12
N SER A 45 -102.32 -100.62 20.30
CA SER A 45 -103.21 -101.17 19.26
C SER A 45 -103.34 -100.30 18.02
N THR A 46 -102.91 -99.04 18.09
CA THR A 46 -102.95 -98.07 17.00
C THR A 46 -101.59 -97.87 16.34
N LEU A 47 -100.53 -98.41 16.95
CA LEU A 47 -99.18 -98.24 16.43
C LEU A 47 -98.98 -99.06 15.16
N ALA A 48 -98.53 -98.39 14.12
CA ALA A 48 -98.21 -99.00 12.85
C ALA A 48 -96.99 -98.33 12.22
N VAL A 49 -96.10 -99.14 11.67
CA VAL A 49 -94.90 -98.67 10.98
C VAL A 49 -95.12 -98.82 9.49
N TYR A 50 -94.94 -97.73 8.76
CA TYR A 50 -95.11 -97.65 7.33
C TYR A 50 -93.83 -97.22 6.64
N THR A 51 -93.63 -97.67 5.40
CA THR A 51 -92.49 -97.25 4.59
C THR A 51 -92.66 -95.86 3.99
N ASP A 52 -93.89 -95.33 3.94
CA ASP A 52 -94.24 -94.02 3.41
C ASP A 52 -95.14 -93.25 4.41
N PRO A 53 -95.21 -91.90 4.34
CA PRO A 53 -95.96 -91.09 5.29
C PRO A 53 -97.48 -91.22 5.12
N THR A 54 -98.24 -90.69 6.09
CA THR A 54 -99.71 -90.67 6.16
C THR A 54 -100.38 -92.05 6.15
N LEU A 55 -99.77 -93.02 6.81
CA LEU A 55 -100.26 -94.41 6.88
C LEU A 55 -100.34 -95.10 5.49
N THR A 56 -99.43 -94.76 4.58
CA THR A 56 -99.38 -95.31 3.21
C THR A 56 -98.14 -96.20 2.99
N GLY A 57 -98.09 -96.97 1.90
CA GLY A 57 -96.97 -97.87 1.62
C GLY A 57 -97.07 -99.25 2.29
N GLU A 58 -95.94 -99.96 2.39
CA GLU A 58 -95.89 -101.29 3.00
C GLU A 58 -95.91 -101.17 4.54
N GLN A 59 -96.85 -101.85 5.19
CA GLN A 59 -96.90 -101.91 6.65
C GLN A 59 -95.91 -102.96 7.15
N LEU A 60 -94.92 -102.53 7.93
CA LEU A 60 -93.96 -103.42 8.55
C LEU A 60 -94.61 -104.10 9.75
N GLN A 61 -94.72 -105.44 9.68
CA GLN A 61 -95.27 -106.27 10.77
C GLN A 61 -94.18 -106.76 11.73
N THR A 62 -92.91 -106.53 11.40
CA THR A 62 -91.74 -106.99 12.16
C THR A 62 -91.07 -105.82 12.88
N TYR A 63 -91.74 -105.30 13.90
CA TYR A 63 -91.14 -104.40 14.88
C TYR A 63 -91.41 -104.96 16.28
N ALA A 64 -90.52 -104.66 17.21
CA ALA A 64 -90.70 -105.01 18.61
C ALA A 64 -90.95 -103.74 19.41
N LEU A 65 -92.05 -103.72 20.16
CA LEU A 65 -92.29 -102.70 21.17
C LEU A 65 -91.86 -103.24 22.53
N SER A 66 -91.13 -102.41 23.26
CA SER A 66 -90.76 -102.70 24.64
C SER A 66 -91.17 -101.54 25.54
N THR A 67 -91.63 -101.89 26.74
CA THR A 67 -92.05 -100.93 27.75
C THR A 67 -91.00 -100.89 28.85
N PRO A 68 -90.37 -99.74 29.10
CA PRO A 68 -89.45 -99.58 30.22
C PRO A 68 -90.16 -99.84 31.55
N SER A 69 -89.59 -100.70 32.39
CA SER A 69 -90.21 -101.11 33.67
C SER A 69 -90.43 -99.96 34.67
N LEU A 70 -89.66 -98.87 34.54
CA LEU A 70 -89.72 -97.69 35.43
C LEU A 70 -90.48 -96.51 34.83
N MET A 71 -90.79 -96.54 33.52
CA MET A 71 -91.52 -95.49 32.79
C MET A 71 -92.57 -96.17 31.90
N PRO A 72 -93.66 -96.70 32.48
CA PRO A 72 -94.63 -97.53 31.75
C PRO A 72 -95.42 -96.77 30.67
N TRP A 73 -95.41 -95.44 30.71
CA TRP A 73 -95.96 -94.56 29.69
C TRP A 73 -95.06 -94.46 28.44
N LYS A 74 -93.79 -94.83 28.50
CA LYS A 74 -92.88 -94.77 27.35
C LYS A 74 -92.92 -96.03 26.52
N ARG A 75 -92.54 -95.90 25.24
CA ARG A 75 -92.31 -97.04 24.36
C ARG A 75 -91.00 -96.93 23.62
N ILE A 76 -90.21 -98.00 23.67
CA ILE A 76 -89.02 -98.18 22.85
C ILE A 76 -89.42 -99.06 21.69
N ILE A 77 -89.28 -98.52 20.48
CA ILE A 77 -89.50 -99.28 19.26
C ILE A 77 -88.16 -99.77 18.73
N ARG A 78 -88.10 -101.06 18.43
CA ARG A 78 -87.01 -101.65 17.64
C ARG A 78 -87.55 -102.02 16.28
N ILE A 79 -87.04 -101.37 15.25
CA ILE A 79 -87.42 -101.59 13.85
C ILE A 79 -86.21 -102.17 13.12
N GLN A 80 -86.45 -103.23 12.35
CA GLN A 80 -85.45 -103.82 11.47
C GLN A 80 -85.98 -103.78 10.04
N THR A 81 -85.39 -102.94 9.21
CA THR A 81 -85.73 -102.83 7.79
C THR A 81 -84.53 -102.31 6.99
N ASP A 82 -84.51 -102.62 5.70
CA ASP A 82 -83.54 -102.10 4.73
C ASP A 82 -83.93 -100.73 4.16
N LYS A 83 -85.13 -100.23 4.48
CA LYS A 83 -85.57 -98.87 4.11
C LYS A 83 -84.77 -97.81 4.88
N LYS A 84 -84.45 -96.70 4.22
CA LYS A 84 -83.67 -95.58 4.80
C LYS A 84 -84.49 -94.66 5.71
N VAL A 85 -85.80 -94.60 5.48
CA VAL A 85 -86.74 -93.83 6.28
C VAL A 85 -87.98 -94.68 6.50
N VAL A 86 -88.51 -94.65 7.71
CA VAL A 86 -89.79 -95.26 8.08
C VAL A 86 -90.60 -94.26 8.87
N TYR A 87 -91.92 -94.40 8.80
CA TYR A 87 -92.86 -93.54 9.49
C TYR A 87 -93.60 -94.37 10.54
N VAL A 88 -93.38 -94.06 11.81
CA VAL A 88 -94.08 -94.72 12.90
C VAL A 88 -95.27 -93.85 13.23
N SER A 89 -96.46 -94.32 12.92
CA SER A 89 -97.69 -93.63 13.29
C SER A 89 -98.39 -94.34 14.44
N TYR A 90 -98.88 -93.55 15.38
CA TYR A 90 -99.55 -94.05 16.56
C TYR A 90 -100.47 -92.98 17.14
N GLU A 91 -101.45 -93.43 17.92
CA GLU A 91 -102.26 -92.56 18.76
C GLU A 91 -101.62 -92.44 20.15
N THR A 92 -101.58 -91.23 20.69
CA THR A 92 -101.16 -90.92 22.07
C THR A 92 -102.18 -90.00 22.72
N ASP A 93 -102.43 -90.19 24.01
CA ASP A 93 -103.23 -89.26 24.82
C ASP A 93 -102.41 -88.03 25.30
N GLY A 94 -101.12 -88.00 25.00
CA GLY A 94 -100.19 -86.91 25.30
C GLY A 94 -98.95 -87.37 26.08
N ASP A 95 -98.01 -86.44 26.25
CA ASP A 95 -96.75 -86.72 26.95
C ASP A 95 -96.86 -86.61 28.46
N THR A 96 -96.16 -87.49 29.16
CA THR A 96 -95.99 -87.38 30.61
C THR A 96 -94.80 -86.46 30.87
N VAL A 97 -95.04 -85.31 31.52
CA VAL A 97 -93.93 -84.41 31.90
C VAL A 97 -93.20 -85.00 33.10
N GLU A 98 -91.94 -85.35 32.90
CA GLU A 98 -91.07 -85.88 33.95
C GLU A 98 -90.21 -84.77 34.56
N ALA A 99 -89.78 -84.96 35.80
CA ALA A 99 -88.78 -84.09 36.42
C ALA A 99 -87.47 -84.07 35.59
N GLN A 100 -87.17 -85.16 34.88
CA GLN A 100 -85.97 -85.27 34.05
C GLN A 100 -86.03 -84.35 32.83
N ASP A 101 -87.20 -84.15 32.20
CA ASP A 101 -87.33 -83.26 31.03
C ASP A 101 -86.93 -81.81 31.41
N ILE A 102 -87.35 -81.37 32.60
CA ILE A 102 -86.99 -80.05 33.15
C ILE A 102 -85.50 -79.99 33.49
N ASN A 103 -84.92 -81.06 34.03
CA ASN A 103 -83.49 -81.11 34.31
C ASN A 103 -82.64 -80.97 33.03
N VAL A 104 -83.03 -81.59 31.90
CA VAL A 104 -82.30 -81.47 30.62
C VAL A 104 -82.34 -80.02 30.10
N VAL A 105 -83.49 -79.36 30.19
CA VAL A 105 -83.59 -77.93 29.83
C VAL A 105 -82.73 -77.07 30.76
N GLN A 106 -82.74 -77.37 32.05
CA GLN A 106 -81.94 -76.67 33.04
C GLN A 106 -80.43 -76.83 32.78
N ASP A 107 -79.97 -78.03 32.43
CA ASP A 107 -78.58 -78.31 32.09
C ASP A 107 -78.13 -77.56 30.84
N ALA A 108 -78.95 -77.54 29.78
CA ALA A 108 -78.65 -76.77 28.56
C ALA A 108 -78.61 -75.26 28.80
N ILE A 109 -79.51 -74.74 29.65
CA ILE A 109 -79.49 -73.33 30.06
C ILE A 109 -78.20 -73.03 30.83
N LEU A 110 -77.79 -73.91 31.75
CA LEU A 110 -76.55 -73.75 32.51
C LEU A 110 -75.33 -73.76 31.60
N GLU A 111 -75.27 -74.67 30.62
CA GLU A 111 -74.18 -74.74 29.65
C GLU A 111 -74.11 -73.48 28.77
N THR A 112 -75.24 -73.06 28.23
CA THR A 112 -75.34 -71.82 27.44
C THR A 112 -74.93 -70.60 28.25
N GLN A 113 -75.40 -70.49 29.49
CA GLN A 113 -75.03 -69.40 30.39
C GLN A 113 -73.53 -69.42 30.69
N GLY A 114 -72.94 -70.60 30.90
CA GLY A 114 -71.50 -70.76 31.07
C GLY A 114 -70.72 -70.27 29.85
N GLY A 115 -71.14 -70.64 28.64
CA GLY A 115 -70.55 -70.19 27.39
C GLY A 115 -70.66 -68.68 27.18
N VAL A 116 -71.83 -68.10 27.44
CA VAL A 116 -72.05 -66.64 27.37
C VAL A 116 -71.17 -65.90 28.38
N ASN A 117 -71.09 -66.38 29.63
CA ASN A 117 -70.25 -65.78 30.67
C ASN A 117 -68.76 -65.83 30.29
N ALA A 118 -68.31 -66.94 29.70
CA ALA A 118 -66.92 -67.09 29.23
C ALA A 118 -66.61 -66.11 28.08
N GLU A 119 -67.55 -65.96 27.14
CA GLU A 119 -67.42 -65.02 26.02
C GLU A 119 -67.43 -63.57 26.50
N GLU A 120 -68.29 -63.22 27.45
CA GLU A 120 -68.30 -61.90 28.10
C GLU A 120 -66.95 -61.61 28.79
N ALA A 121 -66.40 -62.60 29.52
CA ALA A 121 -65.09 -62.46 30.17
C ALA A 121 -63.94 -62.27 29.17
N ARG A 122 -63.96 -63.02 28.05
CA ARG A 122 -62.99 -62.89 26.95
C ARG A 122 -63.07 -61.50 26.31
N ALA A 123 -64.28 -61.04 25.97
CA ALA A 123 -64.51 -59.73 25.36
C ALA A 123 -64.03 -58.58 26.26
N LYS A 124 -64.42 -58.60 27.54
CA LYS A 124 -63.96 -57.61 28.53
C LYS A 124 -62.43 -57.60 28.66
N SER A 125 -61.80 -58.77 28.68
CA SER A 125 -60.34 -58.89 28.77
C SER A 125 -59.64 -58.30 27.54
N ALA A 126 -60.17 -58.57 26.34
CA ALA A 126 -59.65 -58.01 25.09
C ALA A 126 -59.82 -56.48 25.01
N GLU A 127 -60.98 -55.94 25.42
CA GLU A 127 -61.20 -54.49 25.48
C GLU A 127 -60.28 -53.81 26.48
N MET A 128 -60.05 -54.41 27.67
CA MET A 128 -59.10 -53.88 28.64
C MET A 128 -57.67 -53.86 28.10
N GLU A 129 -57.26 -54.88 27.33
CA GLU A 129 -55.95 -54.93 26.68
C GLU A 129 -55.82 -53.84 25.61
N LEU A 130 -56.84 -53.67 24.77
CA LEU A 130 -56.86 -52.64 23.74
C LEU A 130 -56.76 -51.24 24.35
N ASN A 131 -57.49 -50.97 25.43
CA ASN A 131 -57.41 -49.70 26.15
C ASN A 131 -56.01 -49.45 26.74
N ARG A 132 -55.36 -50.48 27.32
CA ARG A 132 -53.99 -50.35 27.82
C ARG A 132 -53.00 -50.04 26.69
N ASN A 133 -53.12 -50.72 25.56
CA ASN A 133 -52.24 -50.49 24.41
C ASN A 133 -52.45 -49.10 23.79
N LEU A 134 -53.71 -48.66 23.66
CA LEU A 134 -54.03 -47.33 23.16
C LEU A 134 -53.50 -46.23 24.09
N GLN A 135 -53.61 -46.43 25.40
CA GLN A 135 -53.08 -45.50 26.39
C GLN A 135 -51.55 -45.42 26.34
N ALA A 136 -50.86 -46.57 26.27
CA ALA A 136 -49.41 -46.60 26.12
C ALA A 136 -48.94 -45.92 24.82
N GLU A 137 -49.65 -46.12 23.71
CA GLU A 137 -49.33 -45.45 22.44
C GLU A 137 -49.59 -43.93 22.50
N THR A 138 -50.65 -43.51 23.21
CA THR A 138 -50.95 -42.09 23.45
C THR A 138 -49.84 -41.42 24.26
N GLU A 139 -49.38 -42.07 25.33
CA GLU A 139 -48.26 -41.58 26.16
C GLU A 139 -46.95 -41.51 25.37
N ARG A 140 -46.67 -42.53 24.55
CA ARG A 140 -45.48 -42.56 23.68
C ARG A 140 -45.51 -41.43 22.66
N ALA A 141 -46.65 -41.23 21.99
CA ALA A 141 -46.81 -40.19 20.96
C ALA A 141 -46.69 -38.78 21.56
N THR A 142 -47.40 -38.51 22.66
CA THR A 142 -47.34 -37.21 23.35
C THR A 142 -45.96 -36.90 23.91
N GLY A 143 -45.25 -37.90 24.45
CA GLY A 143 -43.88 -37.73 24.90
C GLY A 143 -42.91 -37.40 23.77
N GLU A 144 -43.08 -38.02 22.60
CA GLU A 144 -42.25 -37.75 21.43
C GLU A 144 -42.56 -36.37 20.81
N GLU A 145 -43.82 -35.95 20.75
CA GLU A 145 -44.22 -34.60 20.34
C GLU A 145 -43.59 -33.54 21.26
N GLN A 146 -43.70 -33.69 22.58
CA GLN A 146 -43.08 -32.77 23.53
C GLN A 146 -41.54 -32.70 23.37
N ARG A 147 -40.91 -33.84 23.10
CA ARG A 147 -39.46 -33.90 22.88
C ARG A 147 -39.05 -33.20 21.58
N LEU A 148 -39.84 -33.34 20.52
CA LEU A 148 -39.60 -32.68 19.24
C LEU A 148 -39.82 -31.17 19.35
N ASP A 149 -40.90 -30.73 20.00
CA ASP A 149 -41.18 -29.32 20.25
C ASP A 149 -40.05 -28.66 21.04
N GLY A 150 -39.61 -29.28 22.14
CA GLY A 150 -38.49 -28.73 22.91
C GLY A 150 -37.16 -28.64 22.13
N ARG A 151 -36.92 -29.57 21.19
CA ARG A 151 -35.75 -29.51 20.29
C ARG A 151 -35.88 -28.39 19.26
N ILE A 152 -37.08 -28.19 18.72
CA ILE A 152 -37.37 -27.13 17.74
C ILE A 152 -37.23 -25.77 18.41
N ASP A 153 -37.80 -25.57 19.60
CA ASP A 153 -37.70 -24.32 20.36
C ASP A 153 -36.24 -23.97 20.69
N THR A 154 -35.46 -24.97 21.11
CA THR A 154 -34.03 -24.78 21.40
C THR A 154 -33.26 -24.38 20.14
N GLU A 155 -33.52 -25.03 19.01
CA GLU A 155 -32.83 -24.71 17.76
C GLU A 155 -33.26 -23.36 17.20
N ALA A 156 -34.55 -23.00 17.31
CA ALA A 156 -35.06 -21.69 16.95
C ALA A 156 -34.40 -20.57 17.78
N GLY A 157 -34.25 -20.76 19.09
CA GLY A 157 -33.52 -19.83 19.95
C GLY A 157 -32.05 -19.68 19.55
N ARG A 158 -31.35 -20.80 19.32
CA ARG A 158 -29.96 -20.78 18.85
C ARG A 158 -29.79 -20.09 17.50
N ALA A 159 -30.71 -20.30 16.56
CA ALA A 159 -30.70 -19.66 15.26
C ALA A 159 -30.93 -18.15 15.39
N GLN A 160 -31.94 -17.73 16.16
CA GLN A 160 -32.24 -16.33 16.41
C GLN A 160 -31.06 -15.59 17.06
N ASP A 161 -30.41 -16.19 18.06
CA ASP A 161 -29.24 -15.60 18.72
C ASP A 161 -28.06 -15.44 17.74
N ALA A 162 -27.83 -16.44 16.88
CA ALA A 162 -26.79 -16.38 15.87
C ALA A 162 -27.08 -15.32 14.79
N GLU A 163 -28.33 -15.22 14.33
CA GLU A 163 -28.78 -14.22 13.36
C GLU A 163 -28.66 -12.80 13.93
N ASN A 164 -29.08 -12.58 15.19
CA ASN A 164 -28.93 -11.30 15.87
C ASN A 164 -27.45 -10.91 16.02
N ALA A 165 -26.58 -11.87 16.38
CA ALA A 165 -25.15 -11.63 16.50
C ALA A 165 -24.49 -11.31 15.15
N LEU A 166 -24.92 -11.97 14.06
CA LEU A 166 -24.45 -11.68 12.71
C LEU A 166 -24.92 -10.30 12.23
N SER A 167 -26.17 -9.93 12.50
CA SER A 167 -26.70 -8.60 12.19
C SER A 167 -25.89 -7.50 12.87
N LEU A 168 -25.68 -7.61 14.19
CA LEU A 168 -24.88 -6.64 14.95
C LEU A 168 -23.45 -6.51 14.43
N ARG A 169 -22.83 -7.64 14.04
CA ARG A 169 -21.48 -7.62 13.46
C ARG A 169 -21.45 -6.97 12.08
N LEU A 170 -22.48 -7.18 11.27
CA LEU A 170 -22.60 -6.58 9.94
C LEU A 170 -22.86 -5.06 10.05
N ASP A 171 -23.68 -4.63 11.00
CA ASP A 171 -23.92 -3.21 11.26
C ASP A 171 -22.63 -2.51 11.69
N ALA A 172 -21.89 -3.10 12.64
CA ALA A 172 -20.60 -2.57 13.09
C ALA A 172 -19.52 -2.59 11.99
N GLU A 173 -19.54 -3.60 11.12
CA GLU A 173 -18.67 -3.66 9.93
C GLU A 173 -18.98 -2.53 8.96
N THR A 174 -20.27 -2.28 8.71
CA THR A 174 -20.77 -1.23 7.83
C THR A 174 -20.37 0.15 8.36
N GLU A 175 -20.62 0.44 9.64
CA GLU A 175 -20.23 1.70 10.28
C GLU A 175 -18.71 1.93 10.20
N ARG A 176 -17.91 0.89 10.45
CA ARG A 176 -16.45 1.00 10.36
C ARG A 176 -15.99 1.26 8.92
N ALA A 177 -16.59 0.59 7.94
CA ALA A 177 -16.29 0.79 6.52
C ALA A 177 -16.64 2.21 6.07
N GLU A 178 -17.84 2.70 6.38
CA GLU A 178 -18.27 4.07 6.07
C GLU A 178 -17.37 5.13 6.72
N ALA A 179 -16.95 4.91 7.97
CA ALA A 179 -16.02 5.80 8.65
C ALA A 179 -14.66 5.87 7.96
N ALA A 180 -14.10 4.71 7.57
CA ALA A 180 -12.81 4.62 6.88
C ALA A 180 -12.88 5.21 5.46
N GLU A 181 -13.98 4.96 4.73
CA GLU A 181 -14.22 5.54 3.41
C GLU A 181 -14.33 7.07 3.46
N ARG A 182 -15.02 7.60 4.47
CA ARG A 182 -15.10 9.04 4.71
C ARG A 182 -13.73 9.63 5.05
N GLU A 183 -12.95 8.99 5.92
CA GLU A 183 -11.61 9.45 6.27
C GLU A 183 -10.68 9.50 5.05
N ASN A 184 -10.72 8.46 4.20
CA ASN A 184 -9.97 8.44 2.94
C ASN A 184 -10.44 9.55 1.99
N THR A 185 -11.75 9.77 1.89
CA THR A 185 -12.32 10.82 1.03
C THR A 185 -11.88 12.21 1.48
N ASP A 186 -11.94 12.48 2.80
CA ASP A 186 -11.50 13.75 3.39
C ASP A 186 -9.99 13.96 3.21
N ALA A 187 -9.18 12.91 3.37
CA ALA A 187 -7.74 12.97 3.16
C ALA A 187 -7.38 13.27 1.69
N ILE A 188 -8.07 12.65 0.73
CA ILE A 188 -7.89 12.91 -0.70
C ILE A 188 -8.28 14.36 -1.04
N ALA A 189 -9.40 14.86 -0.49
CA ALA A 189 -9.84 16.24 -0.71
C ALA A 189 -8.82 17.25 -0.16
N ALA A 190 -8.31 17.03 1.06
CA ALA A 190 -7.29 17.87 1.66
C ALA A 190 -5.96 17.86 0.86
N GLU A 191 -5.54 16.69 0.36
CA GLU A 191 -4.35 16.59 -0.48
C GLU A 191 -4.54 17.29 -1.83
N ALA A 192 -5.73 17.19 -2.44
CA ALA A 192 -6.04 17.91 -3.67
C ALA A 192 -5.98 19.44 -3.48
N GLU A 193 -6.50 19.96 -2.37
CA GLU A 193 -6.39 21.38 -2.04
C GLU A 193 -4.94 21.82 -1.80
N ARG A 194 -4.16 20.99 -1.07
CA ARG A 194 -2.74 21.26 -0.82
C ARG A 194 -1.93 21.28 -2.11
N ALA A 195 -2.16 20.32 -3.01
CA ALA A 195 -1.50 20.23 -4.31
C ALA A 195 -1.84 21.45 -5.18
N ALA A 196 -3.12 21.81 -5.29
CA ALA A 196 -3.56 22.99 -6.03
C ALA A 196 -2.93 24.30 -5.48
N GLY A 197 -2.82 24.42 -4.15
CA GLY A 197 -2.14 25.55 -3.51
C GLY A 197 -0.64 25.61 -3.81
N ALA A 198 0.05 24.47 -3.81
CA ALA A 198 1.47 24.38 -4.14
C ALA A 198 1.73 24.69 -5.62
N GLU A 199 0.92 24.15 -6.52
CA GLU A 199 0.96 24.42 -7.96
C GLU A 199 0.73 25.89 -8.27
N LYS A 200 -0.28 26.51 -7.64
CA LYS A 200 -0.52 27.95 -7.78
C LYS A 200 0.70 28.77 -7.33
N LYS A 201 1.31 28.42 -6.19
CA LYS A 201 2.50 29.13 -5.69
C LYS A 201 3.70 29.00 -6.63
N LEU A 202 3.91 27.81 -7.21
CA LEU A 202 4.94 27.59 -8.23
C LEU A 202 4.67 28.42 -9.49
N ALA A 203 3.42 28.46 -9.96
CA ALA A 203 3.02 29.25 -11.11
C ALA A 203 3.21 30.77 -10.88
N ASP A 204 2.83 31.27 -9.69
CA ASP A 204 3.01 32.66 -9.30
C ASP A 204 4.52 33.01 -9.23
N ASN A 205 5.33 32.15 -8.62
CA ASN A 205 6.78 32.33 -8.53
C ASN A 205 7.44 32.35 -9.91
N LEU A 206 7.08 31.41 -10.79
CA LEU A 206 7.61 31.35 -12.15
C LEU A 206 7.23 32.59 -12.95
N THR A 207 5.99 33.06 -12.80
CA THR A 207 5.53 34.30 -13.44
C THR A 207 6.33 35.50 -12.95
N GLY A 208 6.56 35.61 -11.64
CA GLY A 208 7.39 36.65 -11.05
C GLY A 208 8.84 36.60 -11.53
N GLU A 209 9.41 35.40 -11.65
CA GLU A 209 10.77 35.18 -12.17
C GLU A 209 10.88 35.64 -13.62
N ILE A 210 9.93 35.25 -14.48
CA ILE A 210 9.88 35.65 -15.89
C ILE A 210 9.83 37.18 -16.01
N SER A 211 9.02 37.86 -15.20
CA SER A 211 8.96 39.32 -15.20
C SER A 211 10.27 39.96 -14.74
N ARG A 212 10.89 39.43 -13.69
CA ARG A 212 12.19 39.93 -13.19
C ARG A 212 13.30 39.73 -14.22
N ALA A 213 13.37 38.55 -14.85
CA ALA A 213 14.35 38.23 -15.87
C ALA A 213 14.21 39.16 -17.09
N LYS A 214 12.99 39.33 -17.62
CA LYS A 214 12.72 40.25 -18.73
C LYS A 214 13.13 41.69 -18.41
N ALA A 215 12.86 42.15 -17.19
CA ALA A 215 13.26 43.50 -16.78
C ALA A 215 14.79 43.65 -16.72
N ALA A 216 15.49 42.68 -16.14
CA ALA A 216 16.96 42.68 -16.08
C ALA A 216 17.60 42.59 -17.47
N GLU A 217 17.07 41.74 -18.35
CA GLU A 217 17.49 41.62 -19.74
C GLU A 217 17.31 42.92 -20.51
N LYS A 218 16.17 43.61 -20.31
CA LYS A 218 15.94 44.93 -20.91
C LYS A 218 16.96 45.96 -20.43
N VAL A 219 17.24 46.02 -19.12
CA VAL A 219 18.26 46.94 -18.57
C VAL A 219 19.64 46.65 -19.16
N ASN A 220 20.03 45.38 -19.27
CA ASN A 220 21.30 45.00 -19.87
C ASN A 220 21.37 45.37 -21.36
N ALA A 221 20.26 45.21 -22.11
CA ALA A 221 20.17 45.61 -23.51
C ALA A 221 20.30 47.13 -23.66
N ASP A 222 19.61 47.91 -22.82
CA ASP A 222 19.68 49.37 -22.82
C ASP A 222 21.12 49.84 -22.50
N ASN A 223 21.74 49.28 -21.46
CA ASN A 223 23.13 49.59 -21.07
C ASN A 223 24.14 49.28 -22.20
N LEU A 224 23.98 48.15 -22.89
CA LEU A 224 24.85 47.77 -24.01
C LEU A 224 24.69 48.71 -25.20
N ALA A 225 23.47 49.16 -25.48
CA ALA A 225 23.21 50.14 -26.53
C ALA A 225 23.86 51.50 -26.20
N GLU A 226 23.74 51.95 -24.95
CA GLU A 226 24.40 53.17 -24.47
C GLU A 226 25.92 53.08 -24.52
N GLU A 227 26.49 51.95 -24.07
CA GLU A 227 27.92 51.66 -24.15
C GLU A 227 28.42 51.71 -25.60
N SER A 228 27.70 51.04 -26.50
CA SER A 228 28.04 51.01 -27.93
C SER A 228 28.04 52.41 -28.52
N SER A 229 27.05 53.25 -28.16
CA SER A 229 26.99 54.64 -28.59
C SER A 229 28.18 55.46 -28.06
N ARG A 230 28.51 55.32 -26.76
CA ARG A 230 29.64 56.01 -26.14
C ARG A 230 30.98 55.58 -26.75
N ALA A 231 31.18 54.28 -26.96
CA ALA A 231 32.39 53.72 -27.57
C ALA A 231 32.56 54.25 -29.00
N THR A 232 31.51 54.18 -29.82
CA THR A 232 31.52 54.72 -31.19
C THR A 232 31.85 56.21 -31.23
N ALA A 233 31.29 57.01 -30.32
CA ALA A 233 31.59 58.43 -30.23
C ALA A 233 33.06 58.71 -29.86
N ALA A 234 33.61 57.95 -28.91
CA ALA A 234 35.02 58.05 -28.51
C ALA A 234 35.96 57.62 -29.64
N GLU A 235 35.64 56.53 -30.35
CA GLU A 235 36.40 56.04 -31.50
C GLU A 235 36.41 57.06 -32.65
N ASN A 236 35.25 57.62 -32.99
CA ASN A 236 35.15 58.71 -33.97
C ASN A 236 36.00 59.91 -33.55
N LYS A 237 35.96 60.29 -32.26
CA LYS A 237 36.77 61.40 -31.77
C LYS A 237 38.27 61.12 -31.85
N ASN A 238 38.70 59.91 -31.53
CA ASN A 238 40.09 59.49 -31.68
C ASN A 238 40.51 59.49 -33.16
N ALA A 239 39.65 59.02 -34.08
CA ALA A 239 39.91 59.06 -35.51
C ALA A 239 40.05 60.50 -36.03
N GLU A 240 39.20 61.43 -35.59
CA GLU A 240 39.32 62.85 -35.90
C GLU A 240 40.61 63.45 -35.37
N ASN A 241 40.97 63.16 -34.11
CA ASN A 241 42.19 63.67 -33.49
C ASN A 241 43.44 63.16 -34.22
N ILE A 242 43.48 61.87 -34.58
CA ILE A 242 44.57 61.27 -35.37
C ILE A 242 44.66 61.97 -36.73
N LYS A 243 43.53 62.16 -37.42
CA LYS A 243 43.50 62.85 -38.71
C LYS A 243 44.01 64.29 -38.61
N ALA A 244 43.64 65.01 -37.56
CA ALA A 244 44.11 66.38 -37.30
C ALA A 244 45.63 66.41 -37.02
N GLU A 245 46.12 65.44 -36.23
CA GLU A 245 47.55 65.29 -35.94
C GLU A 245 48.35 64.97 -37.20
N THR A 246 47.87 64.05 -38.03
CA THR A 246 48.48 63.73 -39.33
C THR A 246 48.56 64.98 -40.20
N ALA A 247 47.49 65.76 -40.33
CA ALA A 247 47.50 66.99 -41.12
C ALA A 247 48.48 68.05 -40.58
N ARG A 248 48.58 68.16 -39.24
CA ARG A 248 49.56 69.03 -38.58
C ARG A 248 50.99 68.58 -38.88
N ALA A 249 51.27 67.28 -38.79
CA ALA A 249 52.58 66.70 -39.08
C ALA A 249 52.96 66.92 -40.55
N GLU A 250 52.06 66.63 -41.49
CA GLU A 250 52.28 66.88 -42.93
C GLU A 250 52.58 68.35 -43.22
N SER A 251 51.86 69.29 -42.57
CA SER A 251 52.10 70.73 -42.72
C SER A 251 53.45 71.16 -42.15
N ALA A 252 53.84 70.62 -40.99
CA ALA A 252 55.15 70.87 -40.39
C ALA A 252 56.28 70.31 -41.26
N GLU A 253 56.13 69.08 -41.77
CA GLU A 253 57.08 68.46 -42.69
C GLU A 253 57.20 69.24 -44.00
N ALA A 254 56.08 69.71 -44.58
CA ALA A 254 56.09 70.55 -45.77
C ALA A 254 56.84 71.87 -45.52
N SER A 255 56.63 72.48 -44.35
CA SER A 255 57.35 73.70 -43.93
C SER A 255 58.85 73.46 -43.79
N ILE A 256 59.25 72.36 -43.12
CA ILE A 256 60.65 71.95 -42.99
C ILE A 256 61.27 71.70 -44.38
N ARG A 257 60.56 70.97 -45.26
CA ARG A 257 61.00 70.73 -46.64
C ARG A 257 61.18 72.04 -47.40
N SER A 258 60.28 73.00 -47.23
CA SER A 258 60.38 74.33 -47.85
C SER A 258 61.61 75.10 -47.34
N ILE A 259 61.85 75.11 -46.02
CA ILE A 259 63.04 75.74 -45.42
C ILE A 259 64.31 75.08 -45.95
N ILE A 260 64.37 73.75 -45.95
CA ILE A 260 65.51 73.00 -46.51
C ILE A 260 65.74 73.38 -47.97
N ASN A 261 64.70 73.34 -48.80
CA ASN A 261 64.83 73.67 -50.23
C ASN A 261 65.25 75.14 -50.45
N THR A 262 64.82 76.06 -49.59
CA THR A 262 65.19 77.48 -49.65
C THR A 262 66.66 77.69 -49.27
N ASN A 263 67.14 76.98 -48.24
CA ASN A 263 68.51 77.10 -47.76
C ASN A 263 69.48 76.21 -48.53
N LYS A 264 69.00 75.18 -49.23
CA LYS A 264 69.83 74.23 -49.96
C LYS A 264 70.81 74.91 -50.93
N PRO A 265 70.47 75.95 -51.70
CA PRO A 265 71.44 76.67 -52.55
C PRO A 265 72.52 77.44 -51.77
N ILE A 266 72.30 77.70 -50.47
CA ILE A 266 73.29 78.32 -49.57
C ILE A 266 74.19 77.22 -48.97
N TRP A 267 73.63 76.05 -48.67
CA TRP A 267 74.33 74.89 -48.12
C TRP A 267 75.12 74.10 -49.16
N ASP A 268 74.63 74.03 -50.39
CA ASP A 268 75.40 73.56 -51.54
C ASP A 268 76.51 74.60 -51.75
N ASP A 269 77.76 74.21 -51.48
CA ASP A 269 78.90 75.12 -51.41
C ASP A 269 78.88 76.16 -52.54
N LYS A 270 78.84 77.44 -52.15
CA LYS A 270 78.84 78.60 -53.06
C LYS A 270 80.04 78.59 -54.02
N TYR A 271 81.10 77.86 -53.67
CA TYR A 271 82.30 77.66 -54.47
C TYR A 271 82.56 76.17 -54.58
N THR A 272 82.74 75.68 -55.80
CA THR A 272 83.21 74.33 -56.04
C THR A 272 84.56 74.10 -55.35
N ARG A 273 84.89 72.85 -55.00
CA ARG A 273 86.19 72.50 -54.41
C ARG A 273 87.37 73.12 -55.18
N ASN A 274 87.29 73.15 -56.52
CA ASN A 274 88.26 73.82 -57.37
C ASN A 274 88.38 75.34 -57.12
N GLU A 275 87.28 76.05 -56.90
CA GLU A 275 87.31 77.50 -56.62
C GLU A 275 87.86 77.79 -55.21
N VAL A 276 87.56 76.93 -54.24
CA VAL A 276 88.15 76.99 -52.90
C VAL A 276 89.65 76.71 -52.97
N ASP A 277 90.05 75.63 -53.65
CA ASP A 277 91.45 75.24 -53.83
C ASP A 277 92.25 76.34 -54.56
N ASN A 278 91.66 76.99 -55.57
CA ASN A 278 92.30 78.12 -56.25
C ASN A 278 92.50 79.32 -55.32
N LYS A 279 91.52 79.63 -54.47
CA LYS A 279 91.62 80.73 -53.49
C LYS A 279 92.60 80.39 -52.35
N PHE A 280 92.61 79.14 -51.89
CA PHE A 280 93.58 78.65 -50.93
C PHE A 280 95.00 78.64 -51.52
N SER A 281 95.17 78.25 -52.78
CA SER A 281 96.45 78.31 -53.48
C SER A 281 96.99 79.74 -53.59
N THR A 282 96.12 80.74 -53.80
CA THR A 282 96.52 82.16 -53.74
C THR A 282 96.91 82.65 -52.34
N LEU A 283 96.42 82.01 -51.28
CA LEU A 283 96.78 82.30 -49.88
C LEU A 283 98.03 81.52 -49.43
N GLU A 284 98.22 80.30 -49.92
CA GLU A 284 99.41 79.47 -49.67
C GLU A 284 100.67 80.02 -50.33
N THR A 285 100.54 80.62 -51.51
CA THR A 285 101.65 81.29 -52.21
C THR A 285 102.10 82.59 -51.54
N ALA A 286 101.39 83.07 -50.51
CA ALA A 286 101.76 84.20 -49.67
C ALA A 286 102.39 83.79 -48.31
N ILE A 287 102.77 82.52 -48.14
CA ILE A 287 103.45 82.03 -46.92
C ILE A 287 104.96 82.21 -47.07
N ASP A 288 105.55 83.03 -46.20
CA ASP A 288 107.00 83.25 -46.12
C ASP A 288 107.55 82.58 -44.86
N TRP A 289 108.15 81.39 -45.04
CA TRP A 289 108.75 80.64 -43.94
C TRP A 289 110.08 81.25 -43.51
N LYS A 290 110.23 81.55 -42.21
CA LYS A 290 111.51 81.94 -41.62
C LYS A 290 112.12 80.81 -40.79
N GLU A 291 113.40 80.95 -40.48
CA GLU A 291 114.14 79.97 -39.66
C GLU A 291 113.47 79.73 -38.30
N ALA A 292 113.50 78.49 -37.85
CA ALA A 292 112.89 78.11 -36.59
C ALA A 292 113.64 78.68 -35.38
N VAL A 293 112.90 79.18 -34.39
CA VAL A 293 113.43 79.67 -33.11
C VAL A 293 113.26 78.62 -32.01
N ASN A 294 113.98 78.74 -30.89
CA ASN A 294 113.94 77.71 -29.84
C ASN A 294 112.70 77.85 -28.95
N THR A 295 112.34 79.07 -28.54
CA THR A 295 111.20 79.38 -27.65
C THR A 295 110.30 80.46 -28.26
N PHE A 296 109.05 80.60 -27.78
CA PHE A 296 108.14 81.63 -28.30
C PHE A 296 108.68 83.06 -28.08
N ALA A 297 109.35 83.30 -26.96
CA ALA A 297 109.96 84.59 -26.66
C ALA A 297 111.06 84.97 -27.66
N ASP A 298 111.73 83.98 -28.28
CA ASP A 298 112.77 84.21 -29.28
C ASP A 298 112.20 84.79 -30.58
N LEU A 299 110.89 84.64 -30.87
CA LEU A 299 110.26 85.21 -32.06
C LEU A 299 110.39 86.73 -32.12
N ALA A 300 110.12 87.42 -31.01
CA ALA A 300 110.24 88.86 -30.93
C ALA A 300 111.69 89.36 -31.04
N THR A 301 112.66 88.48 -30.76
CA THR A 301 114.08 88.81 -30.77
C THR A 301 114.72 88.53 -32.12
N ALA A 302 114.41 87.37 -32.73
CA ALA A 302 114.89 86.96 -34.04
C ALA A 302 114.19 87.71 -35.18
N TYR A 303 112.92 88.06 -35.00
CA TYR A 303 112.10 88.77 -35.98
C TYR A 303 111.44 90.00 -35.34
N PRO A 304 112.21 91.09 -35.09
CA PRO A 304 111.71 92.28 -34.40
C PRO A 304 110.78 93.15 -35.25
N LYS A 305 110.76 92.95 -36.58
CA LYS A 305 109.85 93.61 -37.53
C LYS A 305 109.31 92.58 -38.52
N PRO A 306 108.41 91.70 -38.08
CA PRO A 306 107.86 90.68 -38.95
C PRO A 306 106.84 91.28 -39.92
N ASP A 307 106.90 90.88 -41.19
CA ASP A 307 105.85 91.19 -42.16
C ASP A 307 104.67 90.22 -41.99
N ASP A 308 103.48 90.69 -42.34
CA ASP A 308 102.28 89.86 -42.33
C ASP A 308 102.49 88.61 -43.20
N GLY A 309 102.15 87.44 -42.65
CA GLY A 309 102.35 86.16 -43.32
C GLY A 309 103.66 85.43 -43.01
N TRP A 310 104.60 86.04 -42.29
CA TRP A 310 105.80 85.32 -41.82
C TRP A 310 105.41 84.17 -40.91
N THR A 311 105.96 82.99 -41.20
CA THR A 311 105.63 81.75 -40.50
C THR A 311 106.89 81.11 -39.93
N VAL A 312 106.86 80.79 -38.63
CA VAL A 312 108.04 80.33 -37.88
C VAL A 312 107.66 79.17 -36.98
N ASN A 313 108.48 78.11 -37.00
CA ASN A 313 108.38 77.04 -36.02
C ASN A 313 109.14 77.40 -34.74
N VAL A 314 108.49 77.17 -33.61
CA VAL A 314 109.06 77.28 -32.28
C VAL A 314 109.31 75.87 -31.76
N LYS A 315 110.57 75.51 -31.52
CA LYS A 315 111.01 74.13 -31.30
C LYS A 315 110.61 73.53 -29.95
N ASP A 316 110.50 74.33 -28.90
CA ASP A 316 110.18 73.82 -27.55
C ASP A 316 108.71 73.41 -27.39
N THR A 317 107.79 74.16 -28.00
CA THR A 317 106.35 73.85 -27.99
C THR A 317 105.92 73.00 -29.18
N ASP A 318 106.79 72.81 -30.18
CA ASP A 318 106.46 72.22 -31.49
C ASP A 318 105.27 72.94 -32.15
N TYR A 319 105.18 74.25 -31.92
CA TYR A 319 104.11 75.08 -32.47
C TYR A 319 104.64 75.91 -33.63
N THR A 320 103.84 75.96 -34.68
CA THR A 320 104.03 76.90 -35.77
C THR A 320 103.29 78.17 -35.44
N TYR A 321 103.99 79.30 -35.44
CA TYR A 321 103.40 80.62 -35.26
C TYR A 321 103.43 81.39 -36.57
N ARG A 322 102.40 82.18 -36.82
CA ARG A 322 102.31 83.09 -37.97
C ARG A 322 102.05 84.50 -37.50
N TRP A 323 102.82 85.45 -38.03
CA TRP A 323 102.58 86.86 -37.79
C TRP A 323 101.38 87.31 -38.63
N ASN A 324 100.37 87.89 -37.97
CA ASN A 324 99.13 88.36 -38.62
C ASN A 324 99.13 89.88 -38.91
N GLY A 325 100.30 90.52 -38.85
CA GLY A 325 100.46 91.97 -38.94
C GLY A 325 100.51 92.69 -37.58
N THR A 326 100.06 92.04 -36.49
CA THR A 326 100.02 92.64 -35.14
C THR A 326 100.62 91.77 -34.03
N GLU A 327 100.49 90.46 -34.13
CA GLU A 327 101.01 89.50 -33.15
C GLU A 327 101.35 88.14 -33.80
N TRP A 328 102.15 87.34 -33.12
CA TRP A 328 102.45 85.95 -33.51
C TRP A 328 101.34 85.03 -33.00
N ILE A 329 100.57 84.43 -33.90
CA ILE A 329 99.47 83.52 -33.57
C ILE A 329 99.89 82.07 -33.81
N ALA A 330 99.65 81.18 -32.85
CA ALA A 330 99.87 79.74 -33.02
C ALA A 330 98.85 79.18 -34.01
N ILE A 331 99.34 78.54 -35.08
CA ILE A 331 98.53 77.97 -36.16
C ILE A 331 98.64 76.44 -36.27
N SER A 332 99.48 75.80 -35.45
CA SER A 332 99.60 74.34 -35.40
C SER A 332 98.37 73.69 -34.76
N ALA A 333 97.89 72.57 -35.32
CA ALA A 333 96.72 71.83 -34.86
C ALA A 333 96.78 71.39 -33.39
N ASN A 334 97.99 71.23 -32.83
CA ASN A 334 98.22 70.84 -31.44
C ASN A 334 97.89 71.95 -30.42
N ALA A 335 97.53 73.15 -30.86
CA ALA A 335 97.16 74.28 -30.01
C ALA A 335 95.62 74.48 -29.86
N ILE A 336 94.78 73.66 -30.49
CA ILE A 336 93.30 73.81 -30.46
C ILE A 336 92.70 73.24 -29.14
N PRO A 337 91.95 74.02 -28.33
CA PRO A 337 91.34 73.55 -27.08
C PRO A 337 90.17 72.55 -27.26
N LYS A 338 89.79 71.82 -26.19
CA LYS A 338 88.56 71.00 -26.17
C LYS A 338 87.31 71.90 -26.18
N ALA A 339 86.29 71.49 -26.94
CA ALA A 339 85.03 72.21 -27.02
C ALA A 339 84.25 72.19 -25.69
N THR A 340 83.63 73.31 -25.36
CA THR A 340 82.72 73.47 -24.22
C THR A 340 81.34 73.88 -24.72
N GLN A 341 80.33 73.96 -23.83
CA GLN A 341 78.99 74.42 -24.22
C GLN A 341 78.96 75.89 -24.67
N SER A 342 80.00 76.67 -24.38
CA SER A 342 80.04 78.11 -24.68
C SER A 342 81.11 78.51 -25.68
N VAL A 343 82.09 77.63 -25.93
CA VAL A 343 83.28 77.94 -26.73
C VAL A 343 83.60 76.78 -27.65
N ASP A 344 83.83 77.09 -28.93
CA ASP A 344 84.27 76.13 -29.94
C ASP A 344 85.66 75.57 -29.59
N GLY A 345 85.92 74.33 -29.97
CA GLY A 345 87.21 73.68 -29.78
C GLY A 345 87.40 72.57 -30.81
N LEU A 346 87.82 71.38 -30.37
CA LEU A 346 87.93 70.18 -31.22
C LEU A 346 86.61 69.78 -31.96
N LEU A 347 85.46 70.33 -31.54
CA LEU A 347 84.17 70.27 -32.23
C LEU A 347 83.40 71.58 -31.96
N SER A 348 82.35 71.85 -32.73
CA SER A 348 81.56 73.08 -32.55
C SER A 348 80.77 73.04 -31.23
N LYS A 349 80.57 74.19 -30.58
CA LYS A 349 79.73 74.28 -29.37
C LYS A 349 78.30 73.77 -29.61
N GLU A 350 77.84 73.85 -30.85
CA GLU A 350 76.50 73.44 -31.30
C GLU A 350 76.39 71.91 -31.38
N ASP A 351 77.40 71.24 -31.95
CA ASP A 351 77.49 69.78 -31.94
C ASP A 351 77.66 69.23 -30.52
N LYS A 352 78.39 69.95 -29.66
CA LYS A 352 78.49 69.59 -28.24
C LYS A 352 77.12 69.62 -27.56
N ALA A 353 76.33 70.68 -27.81
CA ALA A 353 74.99 70.81 -27.25
C ALA A 353 74.05 69.72 -27.77
N ASN A 354 74.12 69.40 -29.07
CA ASN A 354 73.31 68.33 -29.67
C ASN A 354 73.65 66.95 -29.09
N TYR A 355 74.94 66.68 -28.83
CA TYR A 355 75.37 65.43 -28.18
C TYR A 355 74.81 65.32 -26.76
N ASP A 356 74.92 66.39 -25.96
CA ASP A 356 74.41 66.42 -24.58
C ASP A 356 72.86 66.28 -24.55
N ASP A 357 72.15 66.92 -25.48
CA ASP A 357 70.69 66.83 -25.64
C ASP A 357 70.21 65.43 -26.04
N ALA A 358 70.87 64.80 -27.03
CA ALA A 358 70.55 63.45 -27.45
C ALA A 358 70.78 62.42 -26.33
N TYR A 359 71.83 62.60 -25.53
CA TYR A 359 72.12 61.73 -24.38
C TYR A 359 71.05 61.87 -23.27
N GLY A 360 70.51 63.07 -23.07
CA GLY A 360 69.41 63.34 -22.13
C GLY A 360 68.03 62.84 -22.57
N LYS A 361 67.79 62.67 -23.88
CA LYS A 361 66.47 62.30 -24.46
C LYS A 361 66.21 60.80 -24.62
N ARG A 362 66.91 59.93 -23.90
CA ARG A 362 66.59 58.48 -23.90
C ARG A 362 65.19 58.28 -23.27
N HIS A 363 64.24 57.77 -24.04
CA HIS A 363 62.84 57.69 -23.60
C HIS A 363 62.57 56.53 -22.64
N THR A 364 61.71 56.77 -21.64
CA THR A 364 60.99 55.77 -20.85
C THR A 364 59.49 55.90 -21.11
N HIS A 365 58.77 54.80 -21.31
CA HIS A 365 57.32 54.82 -21.57
C HIS A 365 56.48 54.88 -20.29
N GLY A 366 55.43 55.71 -20.29
CA GLY A 366 54.56 55.93 -19.12
C GLY A 366 53.67 54.75 -18.71
N ASN A 367 53.38 53.83 -19.63
CA ASN A 367 52.53 52.65 -19.42
C ASN A 367 53.31 51.35 -19.18
N LYS A 368 54.64 51.41 -19.05
CA LYS A 368 55.49 50.24 -18.78
C LYS A 368 55.00 49.43 -17.56
N GLY A 369 54.62 50.11 -16.48
CA GLY A 369 54.13 49.46 -15.26
C GLY A 369 52.73 48.81 -15.38
N ILE A 370 51.95 49.13 -16.42
CA ILE A 370 50.68 48.47 -16.73
C ILE A 370 50.94 47.23 -17.59
N ILE A 371 51.82 47.36 -18.58
CA ILE A 371 52.21 46.27 -19.48
C ILE A 371 52.92 45.14 -18.70
N ASP A 372 53.78 45.49 -17.74
CA ASP A 372 54.48 44.52 -16.88
C ASP A 372 53.52 43.72 -15.95
N LYS A 373 52.27 44.15 -15.75
CA LYS A 373 51.26 43.48 -14.91
C LYS A 373 50.34 42.53 -15.67
N ILE A 374 50.34 42.56 -17.00
CA ILE A 374 49.56 41.63 -17.81
C ILE A 374 50.37 40.34 -17.94
N THR A 375 50.04 39.33 -17.14
CA THR A 375 50.71 38.02 -17.13
C THR A 375 50.07 37.06 -18.14
N GLN A 376 50.81 36.04 -18.59
CA GLN A 376 50.28 35.00 -19.48
C GLN A 376 49.03 34.33 -18.90
N SER A 377 48.99 34.13 -17.57
CA SER A 377 47.83 33.56 -16.88
C SER A 377 46.58 34.44 -16.96
N LEU A 378 46.73 35.77 -16.92
CA LEU A 378 45.63 36.71 -17.12
C LEU A 378 45.10 36.65 -18.56
N LEU A 379 46.00 36.49 -19.52
CA LEU A 379 45.64 36.32 -20.94
C LEU A 379 44.90 35.00 -21.18
N ASP A 380 45.36 33.90 -20.58
CA ASP A 380 44.75 32.57 -20.71
C ASP A 380 43.36 32.54 -20.07
N THR A 381 43.18 33.18 -18.92
CA THR A 381 41.87 33.30 -18.23
C THR A 381 40.89 34.11 -19.07
N TRP A 382 41.36 35.21 -19.67
CA TRP A 382 40.53 36.04 -20.55
C TRP A 382 40.13 35.27 -21.82
N ASN A 383 41.05 34.53 -22.43
CA ASN A 383 40.76 33.70 -23.60
C ASN A 383 39.77 32.57 -23.28
N ALA A 384 39.89 31.92 -22.11
CA ALA A 384 38.94 30.90 -21.67
C ALA A 384 37.53 31.47 -21.43
N ALA A 385 37.45 32.64 -20.80
CA ALA A 385 36.18 33.35 -20.60
C ALA A 385 35.56 33.78 -21.94
N TYR A 386 36.37 34.32 -22.86
CA TYR A 386 35.92 34.69 -24.19
C TYR A 386 35.38 33.49 -24.97
N SER A 387 36.08 32.35 -24.93
CA SER A 387 35.64 31.09 -25.55
C SER A 387 34.28 30.64 -25.00
N HIS A 388 34.08 30.71 -23.67
CA HIS A 388 32.82 30.34 -23.02
C HIS A 388 31.64 31.26 -23.40
N ILE A 389 31.89 32.56 -23.59
CA ILE A 389 30.84 33.54 -23.95
C ILE A 389 30.53 33.49 -25.46
N SER A 390 31.49 33.06 -26.27
CA SER A 390 31.37 32.92 -27.73
C SER A 390 30.68 31.62 -28.18
N ASP A 391 30.41 30.69 -27.26
CA ASP A 391 29.70 29.45 -27.57
C ASP A 391 28.26 29.75 -28.04
N LEU A 392 27.81 29.02 -29.05
CA LEU A 392 26.52 29.19 -29.70
C LEU A 392 25.36 28.81 -28.77
N VAL A 393 25.61 27.91 -27.81
CA VAL A 393 24.63 27.49 -26.81
C VAL A 393 25.10 27.89 -25.42
N LYS A 394 24.76 29.11 -25.04
CA LYS A 394 25.12 29.73 -23.76
C LYS A 394 24.43 29.01 -22.59
N HIS A 395 25.13 28.89 -21.46
CA HIS A 395 24.64 28.54 -20.10
C HIS A 395 24.75 27.09 -19.59
N ILE A 396 25.27 26.13 -20.36
CA ILE A 396 25.56 24.79 -19.81
C ILE A 396 26.92 24.28 -20.27
N THR A 397 27.75 23.89 -19.32
CA THR A 397 29.03 23.22 -19.57
C THR A 397 28.79 21.90 -20.31
N ALA A 398 29.82 21.38 -20.99
CA ALA A 398 29.72 20.09 -21.69
C ALA A 398 29.28 18.95 -20.75
N ALA A 399 29.74 18.96 -19.49
CA ALA A 399 29.35 17.98 -18.47
C ALA A 399 27.87 18.12 -18.07
N GLU A 400 27.37 19.34 -17.89
CA GLU A 400 25.95 19.58 -17.59
C GLU A 400 25.04 19.16 -18.74
N ARG A 401 25.50 19.36 -19.98
CA ARG A 401 24.78 18.88 -21.18
C ARG A 401 24.71 17.36 -21.23
N THR A 402 25.82 16.66 -20.98
CA THR A 402 25.83 15.19 -20.90
C THR A 402 24.92 14.67 -19.79
N ASN A 403 24.92 15.31 -18.62
CA ASN A 403 24.04 14.92 -17.51
C ASN A 403 22.56 15.18 -17.83
N TRP A 404 22.25 16.29 -18.50
CA TRP A 404 20.89 16.60 -18.92
C TRP A 404 20.40 15.63 -20.00
N ASP A 405 21.23 15.30 -20.99
CA ASP A 405 20.92 14.32 -22.04
C ASP A 405 20.73 12.91 -21.48
N ASP A 406 21.54 12.52 -20.49
CA ASP A 406 21.41 11.25 -19.77
C ASP A 406 20.11 11.20 -18.94
N ALA A 407 19.81 12.26 -18.18
CA ALA A 407 18.56 12.38 -17.41
C ALA A 407 17.32 12.40 -18.32
N TYR A 408 17.40 13.10 -19.45
CA TYR A 408 16.33 13.17 -20.45
C TYR A 408 16.09 11.80 -21.10
N SER A 409 17.15 11.07 -21.42
CA SER A 409 17.08 9.72 -21.98
C SER A 409 16.53 8.69 -20.99
N LYS A 410 16.87 8.82 -19.69
CA LYS A 410 16.41 7.93 -18.61
C LYS A 410 14.96 8.17 -18.17
N ARG A 411 14.39 9.36 -18.43
CA ARG A 411 13.02 9.70 -18.01
C ARG A 411 11.92 8.84 -18.67
N HIS A 412 12.28 8.03 -19.67
CA HIS A 412 11.38 7.08 -20.34
C HIS A 412 11.93 5.66 -20.41
N THR A 413 12.54 5.14 -19.35
CA THR A 413 12.84 3.70 -19.23
C THR A 413 11.97 3.05 -18.17
N HIS A 414 11.00 2.25 -18.59
CA HIS A 414 10.25 1.31 -17.76
C HIS A 414 10.27 -0.07 -18.44
N SER A 415 10.08 -1.15 -17.68
CA SER A 415 10.21 -2.54 -18.14
C SER A 415 9.31 -2.89 -19.34
N ASN A 416 8.19 -2.18 -19.51
CA ASN A 416 7.25 -2.32 -20.63
C ASN A 416 7.40 -1.26 -21.74
N LYS A 417 8.48 -0.47 -21.79
CA LYS A 417 8.68 0.58 -22.82
C LYS A 417 8.59 0.05 -24.24
N GLY A 418 9.29 -1.05 -24.53
CA GLY A 418 9.25 -1.68 -25.86
C GLY A 418 7.89 -2.27 -26.23
N VAL A 419 6.98 -2.45 -25.27
CA VAL A 419 5.58 -2.83 -25.50
C VAL A 419 4.74 -1.59 -25.78
N ILE A 420 4.93 -0.52 -25.01
CA ILE A 420 4.22 0.76 -25.18
C ILE A 420 4.61 1.46 -26.49
N ASP A 421 5.88 1.41 -26.91
CA ASP A 421 6.33 1.96 -28.20
C ASP A 421 5.65 1.28 -29.41
N LYS A 422 5.11 0.07 -29.24
CA LYS A 422 4.36 -0.66 -30.28
C LYS A 422 2.87 -0.30 -30.32
N LEU A 423 2.36 0.40 -29.32
CA LEU A 423 0.98 0.91 -29.32
C LEU A 423 0.93 2.17 -30.19
N THR A 424 0.33 2.04 -31.37
CA THR A 424 0.11 3.20 -32.25
C THR A 424 -1.16 3.95 -31.85
N GLN A 425 -1.24 5.25 -32.20
CA GLN A 425 -2.47 6.05 -31.98
C GLN A 425 -3.69 5.36 -32.60
N ALA A 426 -3.55 4.77 -33.79
CA ALA A 426 -4.61 4.02 -34.45
C ALA A 426 -5.08 2.78 -33.65
N MET A 427 -4.21 2.16 -32.84
CA MET A 427 -4.60 1.05 -31.95
C MET A 427 -5.33 1.55 -30.71
N LEU A 428 -4.91 2.70 -30.17
CA LEU A 428 -5.57 3.36 -29.04
C LEU A 428 -6.95 3.91 -29.43
N ASP A 429 -7.09 4.46 -30.63
CA ASP A 429 -8.37 4.93 -31.17
C ASP A 429 -9.34 3.76 -31.39
N LYS A 430 -8.83 2.61 -31.89
CA LYS A 430 -9.61 1.37 -32.00
C LYS A 430 -10.09 0.87 -30.64
N LEU A 431 -9.24 0.92 -29.61
CA LEU A 431 -9.58 0.52 -28.25
C LEU A 431 -10.61 1.47 -27.63
N SER A 432 -10.46 2.78 -27.87
CA SER A 432 -11.41 3.81 -27.39
C SER A 432 -12.78 3.72 -28.06
N GLY A 433 -12.84 3.15 -29.26
CA GLY A 433 -14.09 2.86 -29.97
C GLY A 433 -14.84 1.61 -29.47
N ILE A 434 -14.26 0.84 -28.54
CA ILE A 434 -14.93 -0.33 -27.94
C ILE A 434 -15.82 0.16 -26.80
N ALA A 435 -17.13 -0.07 -26.90
CA ALA A 435 -18.08 0.32 -25.86
C ALA A 435 -17.78 -0.38 -24.53
N ALA A 436 -18.01 0.31 -23.41
CA ALA A 436 -17.84 -0.26 -22.08
C ALA A 436 -18.75 -1.50 -21.90
N GLY A 437 -18.15 -2.64 -21.58
CA GLY A 437 -18.86 -3.93 -21.47
C GLY A 437 -18.99 -4.71 -22.77
N ALA A 438 -18.31 -4.31 -23.86
CA ALA A 438 -18.27 -5.11 -25.08
C ALA A 438 -17.55 -6.45 -24.83
N GLU A 439 -18.32 -7.53 -24.79
CA GLU A 439 -17.80 -8.90 -24.74
C GLU A 439 -17.23 -9.32 -26.10
N VAL A 440 -16.20 -10.17 -26.10
CA VAL A 440 -15.55 -10.74 -27.32
C VAL A 440 -16.55 -11.57 -28.16
N ASN A 441 -17.75 -11.82 -27.65
CA ASN A 441 -18.74 -12.68 -28.24
C ASN A 441 -20.14 -12.05 -28.25
N VAL A 442 -20.31 -10.95 -28.99
CA VAL A 442 -21.63 -10.71 -29.60
C VAL A 442 -21.87 -11.89 -30.55
N GLN A 443 -22.63 -12.90 -30.11
CA GLN A 443 -23.13 -13.97 -30.98
C GLN A 443 -23.81 -13.27 -32.16
N PRO A 444 -23.18 -13.21 -33.36
CA PRO A 444 -23.74 -12.42 -34.45
C PRO A 444 -25.06 -13.10 -34.85
N ASP A 445 -26.16 -12.36 -34.84
CA ASP A 445 -27.44 -12.93 -35.27
C ASP A 445 -27.39 -13.13 -36.78
N TRP A 446 -27.33 -14.40 -37.17
CA TRP A 446 -27.32 -14.85 -38.55
C TRP A 446 -28.44 -14.21 -39.40
N ASN A 447 -29.59 -13.90 -38.78
CA ASN A 447 -30.75 -13.38 -39.47
C ASN A 447 -30.78 -11.85 -39.59
N THR A 448 -29.86 -11.13 -38.94
CA THR A 448 -29.78 -9.67 -39.07
C THR A 448 -29.52 -9.27 -40.53
N THR A 449 -30.42 -8.44 -41.08
CA THR A 449 -30.36 -7.94 -42.47
C THR A 449 -29.86 -6.50 -42.58
N ASP A 450 -29.86 -5.75 -41.47
CA ASP A 450 -29.32 -4.40 -41.41
C ASP A 450 -27.78 -4.44 -41.41
N THR A 451 -27.18 -3.96 -42.50
CA THR A 451 -25.72 -3.90 -42.70
C THR A 451 -25.00 -2.98 -41.71
N SER A 452 -25.75 -2.17 -40.96
CA SER A 452 -25.25 -1.18 -40.02
C SER A 452 -25.29 -1.68 -38.57
N SER A 453 -25.89 -2.86 -38.33
CA SER A 453 -25.98 -3.48 -37.01
C SER A 453 -24.68 -4.23 -36.65
N ASP A 454 -24.25 -4.12 -35.40
CA ASP A 454 -23.07 -4.82 -34.86
C ASP A 454 -23.23 -6.36 -34.90
N ALA A 455 -24.47 -6.87 -35.03
CA ALA A 455 -24.77 -8.29 -35.18
C ALA A 455 -24.71 -8.80 -36.63
N TYR A 456 -24.45 -7.93 -37.62
CA TYR A 456 -24.51 -8.29 -39.04
C TYR A 456 -23.28 -9.07 -39.54
N ILE A 457 -23.51 -10.30 -40.01
CA ILE A 457 -22.46 -11.13 -40.63
C ILE A 457 -22.27 -10.73 -42.11
N LYS A 458 -21.12 -10.13 -42.45
CA LYS A 458 -20.80 -9.70 -43.84
C LYS A 458 -20.58 -10.85 -44.84
N ASN A 459 -20.10 -12.01 -44.38
CA ASN A 459 -19.77 -13.16 -45.25
C ASN A 459 -20.67 -14.35 -44.95
N LYS A 460 -21.97 -14.23 -45.22
CA LYS A 460 -22.88 -15.37 -45.13
C LYS A 460 -22.65 -16.31 -46.33
N PRO A 461 -22.29 -17.59 -46.14
CA PRO A 461 -22.27 -18.55 -47.23
C PRO A 461 -23.68 -18.65 -47.85
N SER A 462 -23.74 -18.73 -49.18
CA SER A 462 -24.99 -18.87 -49.94
C SER A 462 -25.73 -20.20 -49.70
N SER A 463 -25.09 -21.15 -49.00
CA SER A 463 -25.65 -22.43 -48.56
C SER A 463 -24.94 -22.89 -47.28
N MET A 464 -25.70 -23.28 -46.25
CA MET A 464 -25.15 -23.95 -45.07
C MET A 464 -24.90 -25.44 -45.35
N PRO A 465 -23.88 -26.08 -44.76
CA PRO A 465 -23.50 -27.48 -45.04
C PRO A 465 -24.50 -28.56 -44.56
N ALA A 466 -25.72 -28.19 -44.16
CA ALA A 466 -26.75 -29.11 -43.66
C ALA A 466 -28.07 -29.05 -44.46
N SER A 467 -27.98 -28.91 -45.78
CA SER A 467 -29.14 -29.00 -46.69
C SER A 467 -29.80 -30.38 -46.69
N ASP A 468 -29.13 -31.42 -46.17
CA ASP A 468 -29.55 -32.81 -46.33
C ASP A 468 -30.23 -33.41 -45.07
N VAL A 469 -30.34 -32.63 -43.99
CA VAL A 469 -31.03 -33.06 -42.78
C VAL A 469 -32.54 -32.94 -42.99
N LYS A 470 -33.21 -34.09 -43.14
CA LYS A 470 -34.65 -34.20 -43.39
C LYS A 470 -35.47 -33.49 -42.31
N ALA A 471 -36.57 -32.86 -42.72
CA ALA A 471 -37.37 -31.94 -41.89
C ALA A 471 -37.81 -32.49 -40.52
N TRP A 472 -38.04 -33.80 -40.39
CA TRP A 472 -38.45 -34.44 -39.12
C TRP A 472 -37.37 -34.37 -38.03
N ALA A 473 -36.09 -34.29 -38.40
CA ALA A 473 -34.98 -34.19 -37.45
C ALA A 473 -34.76 -32.75 -36.95
N LYS A 474 -35.45 -31.77 -37.55
CA LYS A 474 -35.38 -30.34 -37.19
C LYS A 474 -36.62 -29.86 -36.42
N ALA A 475 -37.56 -30.74 -36.07
CA ALA A 475 -38.78 -30.38 -35.36
C ALA A 475 -38.57 -30.36 -33.83
N ASP A 476 -39.11 -29.33 -33.16
CA ASP A 476 -38.99 -29.12 -31.70
C ASP A 476 -39.63 -30.24 -30.87
N LYS A 477 -40.52 -31.03 -31.49
CA LYS A 477 -41.09 -32.26 -30.92
C LYS A 477 -40.76 -33.42 -31.84
N LYS A 478 -39.90 -34.32 -31.36
CA LYS A 478 -39.61 -35.58 -32.07
C LYS A 478 -40.82 -36.52 -31.96
N PRO A 479 -41.08 -37.37 -32.97
CA PRO A 479 -42.06 -38.44 -32.83
C PRO A 479 -41.68 -39.31 -31.62
N GLY A 480 -42.60 -39.48 -30.68
CA GLY A 480 -42.49 -40.56 -29.70
C GLY A 480 -42.79 -41.86 -30.44
N TYR A 481 -41.87 -42.81 -30.38
CA TYR A 481 -42.11 -44.15 -30.90
C TYR A 481 -42.68 -45.00 -29.76
N GLU A 482 -43.82 -45.63 -29.98
CA GLU A 482 -44.37 -46.61 -29.06
C GLU A 482 -43.43 -47.83 -29.01
N TRP A 483 -43.32 -48.51 -27.86
CA TRP A 483 -42.42 -49.67 -27.70
C TRP A 483 -42.63 -50.75 -28.77
N SER A 484 -43.86 -50.84 -29.30
CA SER A 484 -44.24 -51.72 -30.40
C SER A 484 -43.54 -51.43 -31.73
N GLU A 485 -43.08 -50.19 -31.96
CA GLU A 485 -42.50 -49.70 -33.22
C GLU A 485 -40.98 -49.92 -33.32
N ILE A 486 -40.35 -50.43 -32.25
CA ILE A 486 -38.91 -50.72 -32.21
C ILE A 486 -38.68 -52.20 -32.53
N GLU A 487 -38.20 -52.50 -33.73
CA GLU A 487 -37.81 -53.86 -34.12
C GLU A 487 -36.50 -54.29 -33.41
N SER A 488 -36.37 -55.59 -33.06
CA SER A 488 -35.26 -56.17 -32.27
C SER A 488 -35.17 -55.76 -30.79
N ARG A 489 -36.28 -55.31 -30.20
CA ARG A 489 -36.36 -55.01 -28.75
C ARG A 489 -36.30 -56.28 -27.86
N PRO A 490 -35.64 -56.23 -26.68
CA PRO A 490 -35.64 -57.34 -25.73
C PRO A 490 -37.06 -57.63 -25.20
N SER A 491 -37.50 -58.88 -25.23
CA SER A 491 -38.87 -59.28 -24.86
C SER A 491 -39.12 -59.48 -23.36
N THR A 492 -38.09 -59.38 -22.52
CA THR A 492 -38.14 -59.80 -21.10
C THR A 492 -37.90 -58.70 -20.07
N PHE A 493 -37.55 -57.47 -20.48
CA PHE A 493 -37.35 -56.36 -19.54
C PHE A 493 -37.91 -55.04 -20.13
N PRO A 494 -39.22 -54.76 -19.95
CA PRO A 494 -39.72 -53.41 -20.21
C PRO A 494 -39.09 -52.45 -19.19
N PRO A 495 -38.52 -51.30 -19.61
CA PRO A 495 -37.86 -50.38 -18.70
C PRO A 495 -38.87 -49.80 -17.69
N SER A 496 -38.62 -50.06 -16.41
CA SER A 496 -39.28 -49.40 -15.27
C SER A 496 -38.37 -48.32 -14.73
N THR A 497 -38.94 -47.19 -14.32
CA THR A 497 -38.24 -46.26 -13.45
C THR A 497 -37.80 -46.97 -12.17
N HIS A 498 -36.56 -46.72 -11.75
CA HIS A 498 -36.00 -47.20 -10.49
C HIS A 498 -35.06 -46.13 -9.93
N ASN A 499 -34.77 -46.26 -8.64
CA ASN A 499 -33.92 -45.32 -7.90
C ASN A 499 -32.64 -46.02 -7.45
N HIS A 500 -31.52 -45.30 -7.47
CA HIS A 500 -30.25 -45.79 -6.91
C HIS A 500 -30.02 -45.20 -5.53
N VAL A 501 -29.50 -46.00 -4.59
CA VAL A 501 -28.90 -45.50 -3.34
C VAL A 501 -27.43 -45.18 -3.57
N LYS A 502 -26.87 -44.20 -2.83
CA LYS A 502 -25.49 -43.71 -2.99
C LYS A 502 -24.43 -44.83 -3.06
N SER A 503 -24.63 -45.93 -2.34
CA SER A 503 -23.72 -47.09 -2.34
C SER A 503 -23.67 -47.88 -3.65
N GLN A 504 -24.63 -47.68 -4.56
CA GLN A 504 -24.73 -48.37 -5.85
C GLN A 504 -24.03 -47.62 -7.00
N ILE A 505 -23.52 -46.41 -6.74
CA ILE A 505 -22.80 -45.59 -7.72
C ILE A 505 -21.33 -45.63 -7.34
N THR A 506 -20.57 -46.54 -7.96
CA THR A 506 -19.18 -46.84 -7.62
C THR A 506 -18.19 -45.73 -8.01
N ASP A 507 -18.62 -44.79 -8.85
CA ASP A 507 -17.85 -43.65 -9.34
C ASP A 507 -18.37 -42.31 -8.81
N MET A 508 -19.24 -42.32 -7.78
CA MET A 508 -19.78 -41.08 -7.24
C MET A 508 -18.67 -40.22 -6.60
N PRO A 509 -18.45 -38.98 -7.07
CA PRO A 509 -17.45 -38.09 -6.51
C PRO A 509 -17.67 -37.89 -5.01
N THR A 510 -16.63 -38.09 -4.20
CA THR A 510 -16.69 -37.98 -2.74
C THR A 510 -16.32 -36.59 -2.23
N ARG A 511 -15.86 -35.71 -3.13
CA ARG A 511 -15.44 -34.34 -2.85
C ARG A 511 -15.98 -33.40 -3.93
N LEU A 512 -16.38 -32.19 -3.56
CA LEU A 512 -16.85 -31.16 -4.50
C LEU A 512 -15.85 -30.90 -5.64
N SER A 513 -14.55 -31.03 -5.37
CA SER A 513 -13.46 -30.80 -6.34
C SER A 513 -13.36 -31.84 -7.47
N GLN A 514 -14.15 -32.91 -7.42
CA GLN A 514 -14.14 -34.00 -8.40
C GLN A 514 -15.25 -33.85 -9.46
N PHE A 515 -16.13 -32.85 -9.34
CA PHE A 515 -16.97 -32.40 -10.44
C PHE A 515 -16.11 -31.55 -11.39
N THR A 516 -15.41 -32.20 -12.31
CA THR A 516 -14.59 -31.48 -13.28
C THR A 516 -15.47 -30.83 -14.34
N ASN A 517 -15.40 -29.50 -14.40
CA ASN A 517 -15.51 -28.62 -15.58
C ASN A 517 -16.84 -27.97 -16.00
N ASP A 518 -17.86 -27.87 -15.14
CA ASP A 518 -18.98 -26.98 -15.45
C ASP A 518 -18.57 -25.50 -15.27
N ALA A 519 -18.83 -24.68 -16.30
CA ALA A 519 -18.62 -23.24 -16.27
C ALA A 519 -19.49 -22.61 -15.16
N GLY A 520 -18.84 -22.09 -14.10
CA GLY A 520 -19.52 -21.44 -12.98
C GLY A 520 -18.98 -21.75 -11.58
N TYR A 521 -18.00 -22.65 -11.43
CA TYR A 521 -17.37 -22.96 -10.14
C TYR A 521 -15.93 -22.44 -10.05
N ILE A 522 -15.57 -21.89 -8.89
CA ILE A 522 -14.23 -21.38 -8.56
C ILE A 522 -13.22 -22.52 -8.68
N THR A 523 -12.35 -22.44 -9.68
CA THR A 523 -11.21 -23.34 -9.88
C THR A 523 -10.03 -22.89 -9.01
N GLY A 524 -9.00 -23.73 -8.85
CA GLY A 524 -7.77 -23.33 -8.16
C GLY A 524 -7.04 -22.13 -8.78
N ALA A 525 -7.38 -21.76 -10.03
CA ALA A 525 -6.91 -20.55 -10.68
C ALA A 525 -7.73 -19.29 -10.31
N ASP A 526 -8.97 -19.47 -9.85
CA ASP A 526 -9.86 -18.39 -9.39
C ASP A 526 -9.64 -18.05 -7.90
N VAL A 527 -8.83 -18.86 -7.20
CA VAL A 527 -8.35 -18.56 -5.85
C VAL A 527 -7.07 -17.73 -5.97
N ASP A 528 -7.19 -16.42 -5.75
CA ASP A 528 -6.03 -15.55 -5.61
C ASP A 528 -5.23 -15.93 -4.35
N THR A 529 -4.14 -16.68 -4.55
CA THR A 529 -3.23 -17.09 -3.49
C THR A 529 -2.17 -16.03 -3.17
N SER A 530 -2.18 -14.87 -3.84
CA SER A 530 -1.24 -13.77 -3.55
C SER A 530 -1.41 -13.19 -2.14
N GLN A 531 -2.55 -13.47 -1.48
CA GLN A 531 -2.84 -13.10 -0.10
C GLN A 531 -2.44 -14.16 0.94
N ASN A 532 -2.00 -15.35 0.54
CA ASN A 532 -1.62 -16.40 1.48
C ASN A 532 -0.11 -16.60 1.52
N HIS A 533 0.59 -15.75 2.28
CA HIS A 533 1.95 -16.06 2.68
C HIS A 533 2.02 -16.18 4.21
N THR A 534 2.12 -17.43 4.69
CA THR A 534 2.48 -17.76 6.08
C THR A 534 3.96 -18.04 6.15
N HIS A 535 4.68 -17.19 6.89
CA HIS A 535 6.08 -17.39 7.25
C HIS A 535 6.35 -16.66 8.58
N PRO A 536 7.40 -17.05 9.35
CA PRO A 536 7.60 -16.54 10.71
C PRO A 536 7.69 -15.00 10.80
N ASN A 537 8.20 -14.37 9.74
CA ASN A 537 8.42 -12.92 9.70
C ASN A 537 7.20 -12.13 9.20
N LYS A 538 6.06 -12.78 8.89
CA LYS A 538 4.85 -12.10 8.41
C LYS A 538 4.41 -10.97 9.35
N ILE A 539 4.40 -11.22 10.66
CA ILE A 539 4.01 -10.23 11.68
C ILE A 539 4.95 -9.00 11.68
N VAL A 540 6.21 -9.19 11.29
CA VAL A 540 7.21 -8.10 11.20
C VAL A 540 7.02 -7.33 9.89
N ILE A 541 6.79 -8.02 8.78
CA ILE A 541 6.60 -7.43 7.46
C ILE A 541 5.25 -6.69 7.37
N ASP A 542 4.18 -7.21 7.98
CA ASP A 542 2.87 -6.55 8.07
C ASP A 542 2.93 -5.20 8.82
N LYS A 543 3.96 -4.99 9.65
CA LYS A 543 4.20 -3.73 10.36
C LYS A 543 5.02 -2.73 9.55
N VAL A 544 5.61 -3.15 8.42
CA VAL A 544 6.29 -2.25 7.50
C VAL A 544 5.23 -1.60 6.63
N THR A 545 4.98 -0.32 6.86
CA THR A 545 4.00 0.47 6.10
C THR A 545 4.65 1.16 4.91
N GLN A 546 3.87 1.55 3.90
CA GLN A 546 4.37 2.35 2.77
C GLN A 546 5.04 3.64 3.26
N ALA A 547 4.47 4.30 4.27
CA ALA A 547 5.07 5.47 4.90
C ALA A 547 6.45 5.21 5.54
N MET A 548 6.73 3.97 5.98
CA MET A 548 8.06 3.58 6.47
C MET A 548 9.04 3.34 5.32
N LEU A 549 8.57 2.80 4.20
CA LEU A 549 9.36 2.62 2.98
C LEU A 549 9.68 3.97 2.32
N ASP A 550 8.71 4.87 2.23
CA ASP A 550 8.90 6.23 1.70
C ASP A 550 9.88 7.04 2.59
N LYS A 551 9.81 6.83 3.91
CA LYS A 551 10.81 7.36 4.85
C LYS A 551 12.20 6.79 4.60
N LEU A 552 12.33 5.54 4.15
CA LEU A 552 13.61 4.93 3.79
C LEU A 552 14.10 5.38 2.41
N GLU A 553 13.20 5.64 1.47
CA GLU A 553 13.52 6.08 0.11
C GLU A 553 14.07 7.53 0.10
N GLY A 554 13.64 8.34 1.07
CA GLY A 554 14.21 9.67 1.33
C GLY A 554 15.57 9.68 2.05
N ILE A 555 16.13 8.52 2.39
CA ILE A 555 17.43 8.40 3.07
C ILE A 555 18.49 8.06 2.02
N GLU A 556 19.39 9.01 1.74
CA GLU A 556 20.51 8.76 0.81
C GLU A 556 21.37 7.57 1.26
N ALA A 557 21.98 6.87 0.30
CA ALA A 557 22.88 5.75 0.60
C ALA A 557 23.96 6.17 1.60
N GLU A 558 24.07 5.45 2.72
CA GLU A 558 24.96 5.72 3.86
C GLU A 558 24.54 6.84 4.85
N ALA A 559 23.30 7.34 4.87
CA ALA A 559 22.89 8.40 5.80
C ALA A 559 23.03 8.06 7.32
N ASN A 560 23.21 6.79 7.68
CA ASN A 560 23.53 6.35 9.05
C ASN A 560 25.03 6.15 9.33
N LYS A 561 25.91 6.61 8.44
CA LYS A 561 27.34 6.80 8.74
C LYS A 561 27.50 8.07 9.56
N TYR A 562 26.93 8.08 10.78
CA TYR A 562 27.09 9.20 11.70
C TYR A 562 28.52 9.22 12.23
N VAL A 563 29.42 9.86 11.49
CA VAL A 563 30.75 10.23 11.98
C VAL A 563 30.55 11.51 12.78
N HIS A 564 30.76 11.47 14.10
CA HIS A 564 30.60 12.65 14.95
C HIS A 564 31.52 13.78 14.45
N LEU A 565 30.95 14.86 13.91
CA LEU A 565 31.71 15.99 13.41
C LEU A 565 32.55 16.59 14.54
N THR A 566 33.86 16.69 14.35
CA THR A 566 34.81 17.22 15.35
C THR A 566 35.01 18.74 15.23
N THR A 567 34.28 19.38 14.32
CA THR A 567 34.35 20.82 14.02
C THR A 567 33.73 21.66 15.15
N PRO A 568 34.32 22.83 15.50
CA PRO A 568 33.74 23.74 16.49
C PRO A 568 32.29 24.10 16.13
N GLY A 569 31.37 23.91 17.08
CA GLY A 569 29.91 24.00 16.90
C GLY A 569 29.19 22.69 17.23
N ASN A 570 29.83 21.53 17.04
CA ASN A 570 29.21 20.21 17.23
C ASN A 570 29.79 19.43 18.44
N LYS A 571 30.57 20.09 19.29
CA LYS A 571 30.96 19.57 20.61
C LYS A 571 30.07 20.23 21.66
N HIS A 572 29.43 19.44 22.53
CA HIS A 572 28.60 19.92 23.66
C HIS A 572 29.36 20.83 24.65
N ILE A 573 30.66 21.09 24.41
CA ILE A 573 31.55 22.02 25.08
C ILE A 573 32.52 22.57 24.02
N PRO A 574 32.71 23.91 23.87
CA PRO A 574 33.69 24.47 22.94
C PRO A 574 35.10 23.95 23.26
N ALA A 575 35.86 23.53 22.24
CA ALA A 575 37.26 23.12 22.43
C ALA A 575 38.18 24.34 22.62
N GLY A 576 39.31 24.19 23.32
CA GLY A 576 40.34 25.23 23.47
C GLY A 576 40.31 26.04 24.77
N GLY A 577 39.51 25.64 25.77
CA GLY A 577 39.55 26.23 27.11
C GLY A 577 40.86 25.92 27.84
N THR A 578 41.35 26.87 28.63
CA THR A 578 42.50 26.72 29.51
C THR A 578 42.06 26.57 30.97
N SER A 579 42.90 25.94 31.81
CA SER A 579 42.58 25.75 33.23
C SER A 579 42.36 27.09 33.93
N GLY A 580 41.25 27.21 34.67
CA GLY A 580 40.83 28.44 35.35
C GLY A 580 39.75 29.25 34.63
N GLN A 581 39.32 28.86 33.43
CA GLN A 581 38.19 29.48 32.73
C GLN A 581 36.85 28.79 33.06
N ILE A 582 35.75 29.55 32.93
CA ILE A 582 34.37 29.04 33.05
C ILE A 582 33.61 29.24 31.73
N LEU A 583 32.60 28.40 31.48
CA LEU A 583 31.69 28.60 30.36
C LEU A 583 30.69 29.72 30.68
N LYS A 584 30.65 30.73 29.81
CA LYS A 584 29.67 31.81 29.84
C LYS A 584 28.73 31.65 28.66
N TRP A 585 27.44 31.82 28.91
CA TRP A 585 26.41 31.80 27.88
C TRP A 585 26.00 33.23 27.54
N SER A 586 25.68 33.46 26.27
CA SER A 586 25.08 34.69 25.76
C SER A 586 23.58 34.47 25.50
N ALA A 587 22.78 35.55 25.44
CA ALA A 587 21.33 35.46 25.27
C ALA A 587 20.86 34.76 23.98
N ASP A 588 21.75 34.57 23.02
CA ASP A 588 21.56 33.83 21.76
C ASP A 588 21.81 32.31 21.90
N GLY A 589 22.16 31.82 23.09
CA GLY A 589 22.47 30.41 23.35
C GLY A 589 23.93 30.02 23.06
N THR A 590 24.79 30.97 22.68
CA THR A 590 26.21 30.70 22.43
C THR A 590 26.97 30.54 23.75
N ALA A 591 27.68 29.41 23.92
CA ALA A 591 28.57 29.19 25.05
C ALA A 591 30.04 29.43 24.67
N ALA A 592 30.77 30.26 25.42
CA ALA A 592 32.18 30.57 25.20
C ALA A 592 32.99 30.54 26.51
N TRP A 593 34.29 30.23 26.43
CA TRP A 593 35.19 30.26 27.59
C TRP A 593 35.51 31.69 28.02
N GLY A 594 35.31 32.01 29.30
CA GLY A 594 35.60 33.32 29.86
C GLY A 594 36.21 33.24 31.26
N ALA A 595 36.74 34.36 31.75
CA ALA A 595 37.27 34.45 33.11
C ALA A 595 36.14 34.36 34.16
N PRO A 596 36.37 33.70 35.31
CA PRO A 596 35.44 33.72 36.44
C PRO A 596 35.24 35.15 36.93
N GLU A 597 34.04 35.44 37.43
CA GLU A 597 33.77 36.77 37.99
C GLU A 597 34.62 36.98 39.25
N THR A 598 35.43 38.04 39.24
CA THR A 598 36.26 38.41 40.38
C THR A 598 35.44 39.26 41.33
N GLY A 599 35.25 38.81 42.58
CA GLY A 599 34.64 39.69 43.59
C GLY A 599 34.16 39.07 44.90
N TYR A 600 33.86 37.77 44.99
CA TYR A 600 33.38 37.22 46.27
C TYR A 600 34.54 36.83 47.18
N THR A 601 34.85 37.70 48.14
CA THR A 601 35.64 37.36 49.33
C THR A 601 34.67 37.13 50.48
N HIS A 602 34.65 35.91 51.03
CA HIS A 602 33.74 35.58 52.12
C HIS A 602 34.11 36.41 53.37
N PRO A 603 33.18 37.17 53.96
CA PRO A 603 33.49 38.01 55.12
C PRO A 603 33.89 37.15 56.33
N ASN A 604 34.88 37.60 57.09
CA ASN A 604 35.32 36.97 58.34
C ASN A 604 34.20 37.00 59.38
N SER A 605 33.99 35.88 60.09
CA SER A 605 32.94 35.72 61.10
C SER A 605 33.13 36.62 62.34
N GLY A 606 34.36 37.05 62.62
CA GLY A 606 34.71 37.85 63.80
C GLY A 606 34.74 37.06 65.11
N VAL A 607 34.32 35.78 65.11
CA VAL A 607 34.38 34.88 66.27
C VAL A 607 35.72 34.17 66.31
N THR A 608 36.36 34.13 67.49
CA THR A 608 37.63 33.41 67.67
C THR A 608 37.43 31.91 67.40
N ALA A 609 38.38 31.27 66.73
CA ALA A 609 38.29 29.83 66.45
C ALA A 609 38.25 29.02 67.76
N GLY A 610 37.23 28.17 67.92
CA GLY A 610 37.04 27.37 69.11
C GLY A 610 35.77 26.53 69.07
N THR A 611 35.60 25.63 70.05
CA THR A 611 34.39 24.82 70.20
C THR A 611 33.36 25.57 71.04
N TYR A 612 32.17 25.75 70.47
CA TYR A 612 31.05 26.41 71.13
C TYR A 612 29.85 25.46 71.20
N ARG A 613 29.19 25.39 72.35
CA ARG A 613 27.98 24.60 72.59
C ARG A 613 26.71 25.34 72.19
N SER A 614 26.81 26.65 71.95
CA SER A 614 25.75 27.50 71.39
C SER A 614 26.39 28.63 70.57
N VAL A 615 25.86 28.91 69.37
CA VAL A 615 26.34 29.96 68.47
C VAL A 615 25.21 30.91 68.09
N THR A 616 25.54 32.18 67.89
CA THR A 616 24.63 33.20 67.36
C THR A 616 24.95 33.43 65.89
N VAL A 617 23.94 33.47 65.03
CA VAL A 617 24.09 33.73 63.59
C VAL A 617 23.36 35.00 63.17
N ASN A 618 23.85 35.69 62.14
CA ASN A 618 23.14 36.80 61.52
C ASN A 618 22.05 36.31 60.55
N ALA A 619 21.32 37.25 59.92
CA ALA A 619 20.25 36.95 58.97
C ALA A 619 20.71 36.17 57.72
N GLN A 620 22.01 36.17 57.42
CA GLN A 620 22.59 35.39 56.31
C GLN A 620 23.20 34.06 56.77
N GLY A 621 23.06 33.69 58.05
CA GLY A 621 23.57 32.43 58.60
C GLY A 621 25.05 32.46 59.01
N HIS A 622 25.71 33.63 59.01
CA HIS A 622 27.10 33.73 59.48
C HIS A 622 27.15 33.75 61.01
N VAL A 623 28.03 32.95 61.59
CA VAL A 623 28.27 32.93 63.05
C VAL A 623 28.89 34.26 63.48
N THR A 624 28.24 34.98 64.38
CA THR A 624 28.68 36.29 64.91
C THR A 624 29.02 36.27 66.40
N GLY A 625 28.73 35.17 67.09
CA GLY A 625 29.11 34.95 68.49
C GLY A 625 29.02 33.48 68.88
N GLY A 626 29.73 33.09 69.94
CA GLY A 626 29.70 31.73 70.47
C GLY A 626 29.80 31.72 72.00
N SER A 627 29.05 30.83 72.65
CA SER A 627 29.08 30.62 74.09
C SER A 627 29.07 29.12 74.45
N ASN A 628 29.46 28.79 75.68
CA ASN A 628 29.46 27.43 76.21
C ASN A 628 28.59 27.34 77.49
N PRO A 629 27.26 27.37 77.36
CA PRO A 629 26.38 27.34 78.52
C PRO A 629 26.53 26.02 79.29
N THR A 630 26.43 26.09 80.63
CA THR A 630 26.50 24.92 81.52
C THR A 630 25.20 24.70 82.29
N THR A 631 24.16 25.50 82.03
CA THR A 631 22.84 25.43 82.66
C THR A 631 21.76 25.30 81.60
N LEU A 632 20.64 24.63 81.94
CA LEU A 632 19.48 24.50 81.05
C LEU A 632 18.96 25.87 80.59
N ALA A 633 18.92 26.85 81.49
CA ALA A 633 18.57 28.24 81.18
C ALA A 633 19.52 28.88 80.16
N GLY A 634 20.83 28.60 80.26
CA GLY A 634 21.82 29.09 79.30
C GLY A 634 21.70 28.44 77.91
N TYR A 635 21.07 27.27 77.81
CA TYR A 635 20.68 26.65 76.53
C TYR A 635 19.31 27.10 76.03
N GLY A 636 18.59 27.95 76.79
CA GLY A 636 17.21 28.35 76.45
C GLY A 636 16.17 27.25 76.63
N ILE A 637 16.49 26.15 77.30
CA ILE A 637 15.57 25.03 77.53
C ILE A 637 14.65 25.41 78.69
N THR A 638 13.35 25.57 78.41
CA THR A 638 12.34 26.06 79.37
C THR A 638 11.32 25.00 79.80
N ASP A 639 11.31 23.83 79.14
CA ASP A 639 10.33 22.75 79.27
C ASP A 639 10.94 21.42 79.72
N ALA A 640 12.12 21.46 80.35
CA ALA A 640 12.75 20.23 80.86
C ALA A 640 11.90 19.59 81.97
N ALA A 641 11.45 18.34 81.74
CA ALA A 641 10.70 17.57 82.73
C ALA A 641 11.50 17.38 84.03
N ALA A 642 10.86 17.62 85.18
CA ALA A 642 11.48 17.43 86.48
C ALA A 642 11.83 15.95 86.69
N LYS A 643 13.02 15.68 87.26
CA LYS A 643 13.63 14.34 87.43
C LYS A 643 12.81 13.34 88.28
N ALA A 644 11.64 13.72 88.81
CA ALA A 644 10.79 12.87 89.63
C ALA A 644 9.33 12.88 89.12
N HIS A 645 8.94 11.86 88.36
CA HIS A 645 7.55 11.51 88.08
C HIS A 645 7.42 9.97 88.03
N ASN A 646 6.55 9.40 88.87
CA ASN A 646 6.24 7.96 88.95
C ASN A 646 5.03 7.64 88.04
N HIS A 647 4.95 6.44 87.47
CA HIS A 647 3.80 6.00 86.68
C HIS A 647 2.86 5.17 87.56
N ASP A 648 1.79 5.78 88.07
CA ASP A 648 0.76 5.10 88.87
C ASP A 648 -0.41 4.57 88.00
N THR A 649 -0.60 3.26 88.12
CA THR A 649 -1.71 2.30 87.87
C THR A 649 -3.03 2.61 87.10
N VAL A 650 -3.19 3.69 86.33
CA VAL A 650 -4.54 4.02 85.77
C VAL A 650 -4.98 3.24 84.51
N TYR A 651 -4.12 2.48 83.81
CA TYR A 651 -4.46 1.99 82.45
C TYR A 651 -4.24 0.51 82.13
N LEU A 652 -4.48 -0.46 83.03
CA LEU A 652 -4.82 -1.86 82.65
C LEU A 652 -5.23 -2.69 83.87
N LYS A 653 -6.45 -3.25 83.87
CA LYS A 653 -6.96 -4.14 84.91
C LYS A 653 -6.29 -5.52 84.79
N LYS A 654 -5.74 -6.04 85.88
CA LYS A 654 -5.09 -7.36 85.98
C LYS A 654 -6.11 -8.43 86.38
N GLY A 655 -6.72 -9.11 85.41
CA GLY A 655 -7.67 -10.21 85.63
C GLY A 655 -8.40 -10.64 84.34
N ALA A 656 -8.91 -11.87 84.30
CA ALA A 656 -9.48 -12.48 83.09
C ALA A 656 -10.67 -11.68 82.52
N THR A 657 -10.52 -11.24 81.27
CA THR A 657 -11.56 -10.56 80.47
C THR A 657 -12.61 -11.58 80.04
N THR A 658 -13.89 -11.30 80.28
CA THR A 658 -15.00 -12.20 79.91
C THR A 658 -15.56 -11.83 78.54
N TRP A 659 -16.26 -12.78 77.89
CA TRP A 659 -16.78 -12.59 76.53
C TRP A 659 -17.81 -11.45 76.42
N ASN A 660 -18.48 -11.10 77.51
CA ASN A 660 -19.36 -9.93 77.57
C ASN A 660 -18.60 -8.58 77.62
N ASP A 661 -17.32 -8.58 78.04
CA ASP A 661 -16.48 -7.37 78.05
C ASP A 661 -15.97 -6.98 76.65
N LEU A 662 -16.21 -7.82 75.64
CA LEU A 662 -15.84 -7.59 74.24
C LEU A 662 -17.06 -7.36 73.32
N GLY A 663 -18.29 -7.30 73.88
CA GLY A 663 -19.48 -6.83 73.15
C GLY A 663 -20.12 -7.81 72.16
N GLY A 664 -20.05 -9.12 72.38
CA GLY A 664 -20.76 -10.12 71.57
C GLY A 664 -22.18 -10.40 72.07
N ASN A 665 -23.17 -10.37 71.17
CA ASN A 665 -24.49 -10.99 71.36
C ASN A 665 -24.48 -12.45 70.90
#